data_AF-A0A432IGG6-F1
#
_entry.id   AF-A0A432IGG6-F1
#
_cell.length_a   1.000
_cell.length_b   1.000
_cell.length_c   1.000
_cell.angle_alpha   90.00
_cell.angle_beta   90.00
_cell.angle_gamma   90.00
#
_symmetry.space_group_name_H-M   'P 1'
#
loop_
_entity.id
_entity.type
_entity.pdbx_description
1 polymer ?
#
loop_
_entity_poly.entity_id
_entity_poly.type
_entity_poly.pdbx_seq_one_letter_code
_entity_poly.pdbx_strand_id
1 'polypeptide(L)'
;ENAEVNYEETYKNIDNYFLKEHHQITVLPGFIASDKAGEITTLGRGGSDFTAAILASAVNAEVLEIWTDVSGMYTANPKLVKQAKPIKKISYQEAMELSHFGAKVIYPPTIQPVLDKKIPILIKNTMNPDDAGTLIKEDANGSDTTVKGISHIENIALLTLEGNGMVGVPGISKRLFGALSDKQINVKFITQASSEHSICFAISEFETEDAKEAVEKEFEYEIFQHKIEPLIIEKDLAIIALVGEKMKSHQGISGKMFSELGSNNVNIRAIAQGSTEKNISVVIAKQNIKKALNSLHAAFFENHIKQLNLFIVGVGNVGAKLLDQICQQHDFLLQKQHLNIRVTGLSNSKKMLFDEEGIDLNNWKKTLSESGSDANLEEFYQKVKRLNLRNSVFVDNTANEKVPEEYPKYLKDSVAVVACNKIACSSEMEKYQNLKYLSRKYRAPFLFETNVGAGLPIIDTLNNLISSGDTINQIQAVLSGSLNFIFNNFDKDHSFYEVVKQAGVEGFTEPDPRIDLSGVDVMRKILILIRESGQKMELYDIRNESFLPESSLKTNSVDEFMESLKQNASHFEQLRLKAEKENSRLKYVAEYKDGKAKVGLQLIPKDHPFYNLEGKDNIVLFYTGRYIDQPLIIKGAGAGADVTASGIFGDIIRTGNR
;
A
#
# COMPACT_ATOMS: atom_id res chain seq x y z
N GLU A 1 -12.19 -41.97 34.13
CA GLU A 1 -12.03 -40.59 33.63
C GLU A 1 -12.40 -40.56 32.14
N ASN A 2 -13.00 -39.48 31.65
CA ASN A 2 -13.59 -39.33 30.29
C ASN A 2 -14.81 -40.23 30.02
N ALA A 3 -15.80 -40.18 30.91
CA ALA A 3 -17.04 -40.93 30.71
C ALA A 3 -17.86 -40.38 29.52
N GLU A 4 -18.44 -41.30 28.73
CA GLU A 4 -19.38 -40.96 27.66
C GLU A 4 -20.80 -40.76 28.24
N VAL A 5 -21.48 -39.69 27.81
CA VAL A 5 -22.78 -39.30 28.37
C VAL A 5 -23.90 -40.09 27.72
N ASN A 6 -24.73 -40.75 28.54
CA ASN A 6 -26.03 -41.26 28.10
C ASN A 6 -27.06 -40.12 28.12
N TYR A 7 -27.22 -39.44 26.99
CA TYR A 7 -28.09 -38.26 26.87
C TYR A 7 -29.56 -38.53 27.22
N GLU A 8 -30.11 -39.68 26.82
CA GLU A 8 -31.53 -40.00 27.04
C GLU A 8 -31.86 -40.07 28.55
N GLU A 9 -31.07 -40.84 29.30
CA GLU A 9 -31.25 -40.98 30.74
C GLU A 9 -30.88 -39.69 31.48
N THR A 10 -29.82 -39.00 31.03
CA THR A 10 -29.36 -37.74 31.65
C THR A 10 -30.41 -36.65 31.51
N TYR A 11 -30.99 -36.45 30.32
CA TYR A 11 -32.02 -35.44 30.09
C TYR A 11 -33.29 -35.75 30.88
N LYS A 12 -33.72 -37.01 30.91
CA LYS A 12 -34.86 -37.44 31.73
C LYS A 12 -34.66 -37.14 33.21
N ASN A 13 -33.45 -37.36 33.74
CA ASN A 13 -33.14 -37.07 35.14
C ASN A 13 -33.10 -35.56 35.44
N ILE A 14 -32.56 -34.76 34.53
CA ILE A 14 -32.56 -33.30 34.63
C ILE A 14 -34.00 -32.76 34.60
N ASP A 15 -34.81 -33.20 33.65
CA ASP A 15 -36.21 -32.80 33.52
C ASP A 15 -37.00 -33.17 34.79
N ASN A 16 -36.84 -34.40 35.28
CA ASN A 16 -37.48 -34.85 36.52
C ASN A 16 -37.09 -34.02 37.74
N TYR A 17 -35.83 -33.55 37.81
CA TYR A 17 -35.36 -32.69 38.90
C TYR A 17 -36.04 -31.32 38.84
N PHE A 18 -35.99 -30.64 37.69
CA PHE A 18 -36.58 -29.30 37.54
C PHE A 18 -38.11 -29.28 37.50
N LEU A 19 -38.76 -30.42 37.27
CA LEU A 19 -40.21 -30.61 37.46
C LEU A 19 -40.62 -30.69 38.94
N LYS A 20 -39.73 -31.14 39.83
CA LYS A 20 -40.01 -31.31 41.27
C LYS A 20 -39.54 -30.14 42.11
N GLU A 21 -38.35 -29.65 41.82
CA GLU A 21 -37.68 -28.60 42.58
C GLU A 21 -37.81 -27.26 41.87
N HIS A 22 -38.45 -26.29 42.52
CA HIS A 22 -38.68 -24.95 41.98
C HIS A 22 -37.95 -23.91 42.81
N HIS A 23 -36.65 -23.76 42.55
CA HIS A 23 -35.81 -22.74 43.17
C HIS A 23 -35.51 -21.64 42.16
N GLN A 24 -35.35 -20.39 42.64
CA GLN A 24 -34.96 -19.26 41.79
C GLN A 24 -33.53 -19.41 41.27
N ILE A 25 -32.63 -19.99 42.08
CA ILE A 25 -31.23 -20.24 41.74
C ILE A 25 -30.88 -21.66 42.19
N THR A 26 -30.44 -22.49 41.26
CA THR A 26 -29.97 -23.85 41.52
C THR A 26 -28.47 -23.93 41.25
N VAL A 27 -27.70 -24.40 42.23
CA VAL A 27 -26.25 -24.59 42.11
C VAL A 27 -25.95 -26.08 41.94
N LEU A 28 -25.36 -26.44 40.81
CA LEU A 28 -25.05 -27.83 40.46
C LEU A 28 -23.53 -28.01 40.33
N PRO A 29 -22.98 -29.17 40.77
CA PRO A 29 -21.56 -29.43 40.61
C PRO A 29 -21.22 -29.71 39.13
N GLY A 30 -20.21 -29.01 38.61
CA GLY A 30 -19.64 -29.29 37.28
C GLY A 30 -18.63 -30.44 37.30
N PHE A 31 -18.22 -30.90 36.11
CA PHE A 31 -17.13 -31.87 35.86
C PHE A 31 -17.39 -33.32 36.32
N ILE A 32 -18.16 -33.51 37.40
CA ILE A 32 -18.48 -34.81 37.96
C ILE A 32 -19.73 -35.41 37.32
N ALA A 33 -19.75 -36.74 37.23
CA ALA A 33 -20.87 -37.53 36.74
C ALA A 33 -20.98 -38.84 37.55
N SER A 34 -21.99 -39.65 37.25
CA SER A 34 -22.16 -40.97 37.85
C SER A 34 -22.43 -42.01 36.76
N ASP A 35 -21.87 -43.21 36.92
CA ASP A 35 -22.16 -44.33 36.02
C ASP A 35 -23.48 -45.04 36.39
N LYS A 36 -23.81 -46.12 35.68
CA LYS A 36 -25.05 -46.90 35.93
C LYS A 36 -25.08 -47.59 37.30
N ALA A 37 -23.93 -47.79 37.94
CA ALA A 37 -23.82 -48.41 39.26
C ALA A 37 -23.90 -47.37 40.40
N GLY A 38 -23.94 -46.07 40.06
CA GLY A 38 -23.92 -44.99 41.04
C GLY A 38 -22.51 -44.54 41.43
N GLU A 39 -21.47 -45.08 40.80
CA GLU A 39 -20.08 -44.73 41.10
C GLU A 39 -19.73 -43.38 40.49
N ILE A 40 -18.92 -42.58 41.20
CA ILE A 40 -18.53 -41.24 40.76
C ILE A 40 -17.49 -41.34 39.64
N THR A 41 -17.70 -40.57 38.58
CA THR A 41 -16.78 -40.45 37.45
C THR A 41 -16.63 -39.00 36.99
N THR A 42 -15.78 -38.75 35.99
CA THR A 42 -15.48 -37.41 35.48
C THR A 42 -15.70 -37.31 33.98
N LEU A 43 -16.10 -36.12 33.53
CA LEU A 43 -16.37 -35.80 32.12
C LEU A 43 -15.10 -35.38 31.34
N GLY A 44 -13.93 -35.45 31.96
CA GLY A 44 -12.67 -35.12 31.30
C GLY A 44 -12.41 -33.63 31.16
N ARG A 45 -11.50 -33.29 30.23
CA ARG A 45 -11.03 -31.92 30.02
C ARG A 45 -12.18 -31.00 29.60
N GLY A 46 -12.35 -29.89 30.32
CA GLY A 46 -13.46 -28.95 30.09
C GLY A 46 -14.81 -29.47 30.60
N GLY A 47 -14.81 -30.50 31.46
CA GLY A 47 -16.03 -31.15 31.91
C GLY A 47 -17.03 -30.22 32.60
N SER A 48 -16.62 -29.12 33.24
CA SER A 48 -17.54 -28.14 33.81
C SER A 48 -18.34 -27.39 32.74
N ASP A 49 -17.66 -26.91 31.69
CA ASP A 49 -18.33 -26.26 30.54
C ASP A 49 -19.27 -27.26 29.86
N PHE A 50 -18.86 -28.53 29.78
CA PHE A 50 -19.69 -29.59 29.21
C PHE A 50 -20.93 -29.87 30.07
N THR A 51 -20.80 -29.93 31.39
CA THR A 51 -21.95 -30.04 32.31
C THR A 51 -22.92 -28.89 32.08
N ALA A 52 -22.43 -27.65 31.99
CA ALA A 52 -23.26 -26.48 31.75
C ALA A 52 -23.98 -26.53 30.39
N ALA A 53 -23.30 -26.98 29.33
CA ALA A 53 -23.89 -27.16 28.02
C ALA A 53 -24.97 -28.26 27.98
N ILE A 54 -24.73 -29.39 28.67
CA ILE A 54 -25.73 -30.48 28.80
C ILE A 54 -26.98 -29.96 29.51
N LEU A 55 -26.82 -29.26 30.63
CA LEU A 55 -27.93 -28.67 31.38
C LEU A 55 -28.70 -27.65 30.54
N ALA A 56 -28.00 -26.69 29.92
CA ALA A 56 -28.59 -25.67 29.07
C ALA A 56 -29.38 -26.31 27.91
N SER A 57 -28.82 -27.36 27.30
CA SER A 57 -29.51 -28.10 26.26
C SER A 57 -30.74 -28.82 26.79
N ALA A 58 -30.65 -29.55 27.91
CA ALA A 58 -31.77 -30.28 28.51
C ALA A 58 -32.97 -29.37 28.78
N VAL A 59 -32.74 -28.22 29.44
CA VAL A 59 -33.80 -27.29 29.83
C VAL A 59 -34.22 -26.31 28.71
N ASN A 60 -33.64 -26.41 27.52
CA ASN A 60 -33.81 -25.45 26.42
C ASN A 60 -33.56 -23.99 26.86
N ALA A 61 -32.43 -23.75 27.52
CA ALA A 61 -32.07 -22.43 28.01
C ALA A 61 -32.00 -21.39 26.87
N GLU A 62 -32.32 -20.14 27.19
CA GLU A 62 -32.23 -19.02 26.23
C GLU A 62 -30.77 -18.68 25.87
N VAL A 63 -29.84 -18.88 26.81
CA VAL A 63 -28.41 -18.62 26.65
C VAL A 63 -27.60 -19.50 27.60
N LEU A 64 -26.43 -19.95 27.15
CA LEU A 64 -25.39 -20.51 28.00
C LEU A 64 -24.32 -19.43 28.29
N GLU A 65 -24.17 -19.02 29.54
CA GLU A 65 -23.08 -18.12 29.93
C GLU A 65 -21.87 -18.90 30.44
N ILE A 66 -20.70 -18.61 29.88
CA ILE A 66 -19.42 -19.14 30.35
C ILE A 66 -18.64 -17.99 30.99
N TRP A 67 -18.48 -18.06 32.30
CA TRP A 67 -17.78 -17.06 33.10
C TRP A 67 -16.33 -17.50 33.36
N THR A 68 -15.38 -16.76 32.80
CA THR A 68 -13.93 -17.04 32.85
C THR A 68 -13.14 -15.80 33.30
N ASP A 69 -11.81 -15.85 33.26
CA ASP A 69 -10.88 -14.76 33.56
C ASP A 69 -10.61 -13.78 32.39
N VAL A 70 -11.30 -13.94 31.26
CA VAL A 70 -11.17 -13.10 30.06
C VAL A 70 -12.51 -12.56 29.59
N SER A 71 -12.50 -11.34 29.06
CA SER A 71 -13.68 -10.60 28.59
C SER A 71 -14.11 -11.01 27.19
N GLY A 72 -14.18 -12.32 26.95
CA GLY A 72 -14.51 -12.92 25.65
C GLY A 72 -13.30 -13.28 24.79
N MET A 73 -13.57 -13.51 23.51
CA MET A 73 -12.58 -13.78 22.48
C MET A 73 -12.08 -12.47 21.86
N TYR A 74 -10.84 -12.46 21.39
CA TYR A 74 -10.19 -11.29 20.78
C TYR A 74 -9.77 -11.58 19.35
N THR A 75 -9.65 -10.53 18.53
CA THR A 75 -9.19 -10.62 17.13
C THR A 75 -7.79 -11.20 16.99
N ALA A 76 -6.98 -11.14 18.05
CA ALA A 76 -5.67 -11.80 18.18
C ALA A 76 -5.34 -11.95 19.68
N ASN A 77 -4.29 -12.70 20.02
CA ASN A 77 -3.84 -12.80 21.42
C ASN A 77 -3.40 -11.42 21.97
N PRO A 78 -4.12 -10.82 22.94
CA PRO A 78 -3.86 -9.46 23.41
C PRO A 78 -2.51 -9.32 24.14
N LYS A 79 -1.89 -10.42 24.59
CA LYS A 79 -0.54 -10.40 25.18
C LYS A 79 0.55 -10.18 24.12
N LEU A 80 0.31 -10.57 22.86
CA LEU A 80 1.27 -10.45 21.76
C LEU A 80 0.96 -9.30 20.80
N VAL A 81 -0.32 -8.93 20.69
CA VAL A 81 -0.83 -7.87 19.81
C VAL A 81 -1.63 -6.89 20.65
N LYS A 82 -1.04 -5.72 20.96
CA LYS A 82 -1.64 -4.74 21.88
C LYS A 82 -2.93 -4.12 21.34
N GLN A 83 -3.04 -4.03 20.02
CA GLN A 83 -4.17 -3.49 19.28
C GLN A 83 -5.30 -4.51 19.07
N ALA A 84 -5.20 -5.71 19.65
CA ALA A 84 -6.26 -6.72 19.58
C ALA A 84 -7.56 -6.18 20.20
N LYS A 85 -8.66 -6.37 19.47
CA LYS A 85 -9.99 -5.88 19.87
C LYS A 85 -10.86 -7.05 20.34
N PRO A 86 -11.75 -6.85 21.33
CA PRO A 86 -12.72 -7.86 21.71
C PRO A 86 -13.70 -8.12 20.55
N ILE A 87 -13.98 -9.39 20.28
CA ILE A 87 -14.94 -9.83 19.27
C ILE A 87 -16.32 -9.81 19.91
N LYS A 88 -17.20 -8.91 19.45
CA LYS A 88 -18.57 -8.80 19.99
C LYS A 88 -19.44 -10.00 19.62
N LYS A 89 -19.35 -10.45 18.36
CA LYS A 89 -20.19 -11.51 17.78
C LYS A 89 -19.38 -12.37 16.83
N ILE A 90 -19.50 -13.69 16.97
CA ILE A 90 -18.79 -14.69 16.17
C ILE A 90 -19.69 -15.90 15.91
N SER A 91 -19.52 -16.59 14.78
CA SER A 91 -20.27 -17.82 14.55
C SER A 91 -19.68 -19.00 15.32
N TYR A 92 -20.47 -20.05 15.54
CA TYR A 92 -19.98 -21.26 16.21
C TYR A 92 -18.75 -21.84 15.52
N GLN A 93 -18.77 -21.91 14.19
CA GLN A 93 -17.68 -22.48 13.40
C GLN A 93 -16.41 -21.61 13.50
N GLU A 94 -16.55 -20.29 13.39
CA GLU A 94 -15.43 -19.36 13.57
C GLU A 94 -14.81 -19.47 14.98
N ALA A 95 -15.64 -19.59 16.02
CA ALA A 95 -15.17 -19.75 17.40
C ALA A 95 -14.44 -21.09 17.61
N MET A 96 -14.95 -22.18 17.01
CA MET A 96 -14.31 -23.49 17.06
C MET A 96 -12.94 -23.49 16.37
N GLU A 97 -12.84 -22.90 15.17
CA GLU A 97 -11.57 -22.80 14.43
C GLU A 97 -10.54 -21.97 15.20
N LEU A 98 -10.91 -20.79 15.70
CA LEU A 98 -10.00 -19.98 16.53
C LEU A 98 -9.52 -20.73 17.78
N SER A 99 -10.44 -21.47 18.43
CA SER A 99 -10.11 -22.23 19.62
C SER A 99 -9.18 -23.41 19.33
N HIS A 100 -9.42 -24.11 18.20
CA HIS A 100 -8.56 -25.19 17.74
C HIS A 100 -7.13 -24.69 17.49
N PHE A 101 -6.98 -23.52 16.86
CA PHE A 101 -5.69 -22.91 16.56
C PHE A 101 -5.13 -21.99 17.64
N GLY A 102 -5.51 -22.20 18.91
CA GLY A 102 -4.78 -21.65 20.07
C GLY A 102 -5.47 -20.55 20.87
N ALA A 103 -6.63 -20.05 20.43
CA ALA A 103 -7.45 -19.13 21.24
C ALA A 103 -8.26 -19.91 22.29
N LYS A 104 -7.57 -20.43 23.33
CA LYS A 104 -8.09 -21.36 24.36
C LYS A 104 -9.16 -20.74 25.28
N VAL A 105 -10.32 -20.40 24.73
CA VAL A 105 -11.48 -19.88 25.48
C VAL A 105 -12.60 -20.90 25.54
N ILE A 106 -12.70 -21.76 24.53
CA ILE A 106 -13.73 -22.80 24.44
C ILE A 106 -13.07 -24.10 24.03
N TYR A 107 -13.56 -25.21 24.55
CA TYR A 107 -13.18 -26.53 24.07
C TYR A 107 -14.32 -27.09 23.20
N PRO A 108 -14.14 -27.24 21.87
CA PRO A 108 -15.24 -27.56 20.96
C PRO A 108 -16.15 -28.74 21.37
N PRO A 109 -15.64 -29.85 21.93
CA PRO A 109 -16.49 -30.95 22.38
C PRO A 109 -17.48 -30.56 23.49
N THR A 110 -17.14 -29.57 24.32
CA THR A 110 -17.98 -29.18 25.47
C THR A 110 -19.21 -28.39 25.07
N ILE A 111 -19.23 -27.81 23.87
CA ILE A 111 -20.33 -26.98 23.39
C ILE A 111 -21.27 -27.71 22.42
N GLN A 112 -20.96 -28.96 22.06
CA GLN A 112 -21.80 -29.73 21.12
C GLN A 112 -23.30 -29.79 21.51
N PRO A 113 -23.67 -30.02 22.79
CA PRO A 113 -25.09 -30.10 23.17
C PRO A 113 -25.89 -28.82 22.89
N VAL A 114 -25.25 -27.66 22.98
CA VAL A 114 -25.89 -26.36 22.70
C VAL A 114 -25.84 -26.01 21.21
N LEU A 115 -24.88 -26.52 20.46
CA LEU A 115 -24.83 -26.39 19.00
C LEU A 115 -26.04 -27.05 18.34
N ASP A 116 -26.38 -28.28 18.75
CA ASP A 116 -27.48 -29.05 18.17
C ASP A 116 -28.84 -28.35 18.35
N LYS A 117 -29.01 -27.65 19.49
CA LYS A 117 -30.19 -26.84 19.79
C LYS A 117 -30.08 -25.37 19.39
N LYS A 118 -28.95 -24.94 18.80
CA LYS A 118 -28.67 -23.56 18.40
C LYS A 118 -28.80 -22.55 19.55
N ILE A 119 -28.48 -22.97 20.78
CA ILE A 119 -28.54 -22.12 21.97
C ILE A 119 -27.31 -21.20 21.98
N PRO A 120 -27.47 -19.87 22.00
CA PRO A 120 -26.35 -18.93 22.02
C PRO A 120 -25.44 -19.11 23.24
N ILE A 121 -24.15 -18.86 23.06
CA ILE A 121 -23.16 -18.89 24.15
C ILE A 121 -22.62 -17.49 24.37
N LEU A 122 -22.59 -17.03 25.62
CA LEU A 122 -22.02 -15.74 26.00
C LEU A 122 -20.81 -15.95 26.89
N ILE A 123 -19.63 -15.55 26.42
CA ILE A 123 -18.41 -15.60 27.23
C ILE A 123 -18.27 -14.29 28.01
N LYS A 124 -18.14 -14.38 29.33
CA LYS A 124 -18.03 -13.24 30.26
C LYS A 124 -16.82 -13.35 31.17
N ASN A 125 -16.43 -12.21 31.77
CA ASN A 125 -15.31 -12.12 32.70
C ASN A 125 -15.80 -11.99 34.15
N THR A 126 -15.39 -12.90 35.03
CA THR A 126 -15.72 -12.82 36.48
C THR A 126 -15.08 -11.61 37.16
N MET A 127 -13.90 -11.17 36.67
CA MET A 127 -13.17 -10.02 37.21
C MET A 127 -13.63 -8.68 36.64
N ASN A 128 -14.32 -8.69 35.48
CA ASN A 128 -14.89 -7.51 34.85
C ASN A 128 -16.33 -7.80 34.36
N PRO A 129 -17.33 -7.89 35.27
CA PRO A 129 -18.67 -8.38 34.94
C PRO A 129 -19.48 -7.49 33.98
N ASP A 130 -19.12 -6.20 33.93
CA ASP A 130 -19.76 -5.19 33.08
C ASP A 130 -19.29 -5.25 31.62
N ASP A 131 -18.21 -5.99 31.34
CA ASP A 131 -17.75 -6.19 29.96
C ASP A 131 -18.80 -6.96 29.16
N ALA A 132 -19.07 -6.48 27.94
CA ALA A 132 -20.07 -7.08 27.05
C ALA A 132 -19.75 -8.53 26.64
N GLY A 133 -18.47 -8.92 26.70
CA GLY A 133 -18.02 -10.26 26.34
C GLY A 133 -18.12 -10.58 24.85
N THR A 134 -18.23 -11.88 24.55
CA THR A 134 -18.39 -12.39 23.17
C THR A 134 -19.63 -13.26 23.08
N LEU A 135 -20.54 -12.90 22.18
CA LEU A 135 -21.73 -13.69 21.86
C LEU A 135 -21.46 -14.61 20.67
N ILE A 136 -21.69 -15.91 20.86
CA ILE A 136 -21.52 -16.96 19.86
C ILE A 136 -22.89 -17.49 19.46
N LYS A 137 -23.20 -17.44 18.17
CA LYS A 137 -24.49 -17.89 17.62
C LYS A 137 -24.36 -18.34 16.16
N GLU A 138 -25.35 -19.04 15.62
CA GLU A 138 -25.31 -19.57 14.25
C GLU A 138 -25.13 -18.47 13.21
N ASP A 139 -25.91 -17.40 13.32
CA ASP A 139 -25.94 -16.34 12.31
C ASP A 139 -25.32 -15.04 12.86
N ALA A 140 -23.99 -14.94 12.82
CA ALA A 140 -23.23 -13.76 13.23
C ALA A 140 -23.14 -12.68 12.13
N ASN A 141 -24.08 -12.69 11.17
CA ASN A 141 -24.22 -11.72 10.10
C ASN A 141 -24.45 -10.30 10.67
N GLY A 142 -23.37 -9.52 10.75
CA GLY A 142 -23.43 -8.13 11.22
C GLY A 142 -22.09 -7.42 11.34
N SER A 143 -20.96 -8.05 10.98
CA SER A 143 -19.68 -7.34 10.83
C SER A 143 -19.22 -7.34 9.38
N ASP A 144 -18.86 -6.17 8.86
CA ASP A 144 -18.30 -5.97 7.53
C ASP A 144 -16.89 -6.58 7.34
N THR A 145 -16.29 -7.12 8.40
CA THR A 145 -14.94 -7.71 8.36
C THR A 145 -14.97 -9.17 7.92
N THR A 146 -14.30 -9.48 6.81
CA THR A 146 -14.22 -10.86 6.27
C THR A 146 -13.40 -11.81 7.16
N VAL A 147 -12.41 -11.27 7.86
CA VAL A 147 -11.60 -12.01 8.86
C VAL A 147 -12.09 -11.61 10.25
N LYS A 148 -12.30 -12.60 11.13
CA LYS A 148 -12.75 -12.39 12.52
C LYS A 148 -11.63 -12.46 13.53
N GLY A 149 -10.66 -13.33 13.31
CA GLY A 149 -9.53 -13.44 14.22
C GLY A 149 -8.31 -14.09 13.58
N ILE A 150 -7.18 -13.90 14.26
CA ILE A 150 -5.91 -14.54 13.99
C ILE A 150 -5.50 -15.27 15.27
N SER A 151 -5.17 -16.55 15.17
CA SER A 151 -4.70 -17.35 16.30
C SER A 151 -3.38 -18.05 15.96
N HIS A 152 -2.72 -18.60 16.97
CA HIS A 152 -1.47 -19.33 16.79
C HIS A 152 -1.27 -20.48 17.77
N ILE A 153 -0.52 -21.49 17.33
CA ILE A 153 -0.03 -22.58 18.18
C ILE A 153 1.51 -22.59 18.11
N GLU A 154 2.15 -22.59 19.28
CA GLU A 154 3.60 -22.65 19.45
C GLU A 154 4.10 -24.08 19.69
N ASN A 155 5.41 -24.29 19.61
CA ASN A 155 6.09 -25.56 19.88
C ASN A 155 5.56 -26.68 18.96
N ILE A 156 5.64 -26.41 17.66
CA ILE A 156 5.22 -27.34 16.61
C ILE A 156 6.46 -27.87 15.91
N ALA A 157 6.45 -29.17 15.63
CA ALA A 157 7.38 -29.79 14.69
C ALA A 157 6.64 -30.09 13.38
N LEU A 158 7.29 -29.82 12.25
CA LEU A 158 6.81 -30.17 10.91
C LEU A 158 7.58 -31.41 10.45
N LEU A 159 6.84 -32.45 10.09
CA LEU A 159 7.37 -33.74 9.67
C LEU A 159 6.98 -33.99 8.22
N THR A 160 7.94 -34.47 7.43
CA THR A 160 7.73 -34.76 6.01
C THR A 160 8.15 -36.20 5.72
N LEU A 161 7.18 -36.99 5.26
CA LEU A 161 7.41 -38.31 4.69
C LEU A 161 7.40 -38.15 3.17
N GLU A 162 8.50 -38.50 2.51
CA GLU A 162 8.63 -38.38 1.05
C GLU A 162 9.38 -39.54 0.42
N GLY A 163 9.11 -39.80 -0.85
CA GLY A 163 9.82 -40.85 -1.60
C GLY A 163 9.17 -41.21 -2.92
N ASN A 164 10.00 -41.53 -3.92
CA ASN A 164 9.53 -41.94 -5.25
C ASN A 164 8.80 -43.28 -5.24
N GLY A 165 9.02 -44.12 -4.21
CA GLY A 165 8.32 -45.39 -4.04
C GLY A 165 6.89 -45.27 -3.49
N MET A 166 6.44 -44.05 -3.16
CA MET A 166 5.05 -43.78 -2.76
C MET A 166 4.10 -43.66 -3.97
N VAL A 167 4.64 -43.49 -5.18
CA VAL A 167 3.85 -43.22 -6.39
C VAL A 167 3.03 -44.43 -6.81
N GLY A 168 1.72 -44.24 -6.96
CA GLY A 168 0.78 -45.29 -7.35
C GLY A 168 0.60 -46.41 -6.33
N VAL A 169 1.07 -46.25 -5.08
CA VAL A 169 0.90 -47.23 -3.99
C VAL A 169 -0.22 -46.76 -3.04
N PRO A 170 -1.41 -47.36 -3.09
CA PRO A 170 -2.50 -47.00 -2.19
C PRO A 170 -2.16 -47.34 -0.73
N GLY A 171 -2.65 -46.52 0.21
CA GLY A 171 -2.63 -46.85 1.64
C GLY A 171 -1.43 -46.35 2.44
N ILE A 172 -0.47 -45.62 1.82
CA ILE A 172 0.65 -45.00 2.55
C ILE A 172 0.13 -44.02 3.63
N SER A 173 -0.83 -43.16 3.30
CA SER A 173 -1.44 -42.25 4.28
C SER A 173 -2.13 -43.00 5.43
N LYS A 174 -2.83 -44.10 5.14
CA LYS A 174 -3.46 -44.95 6.17
C LYS A 174 -2.41 -45.53 7.13
N ARG A 175 -1.30 -46.05 6.59
CA ARG A 175 -0.20 -46.61 7.40
C ARG A 175 0.45 -45.53 8.27
N LEU A 176 0.75 -44.36 7.68
CA LEU A 176 1.32 -43.22 8.39
C LEU A 176 0.43 -42.78 9.57
N PHE A 177 -0.85 -42.50 9.32
CA PHE A 177 -1.75 -42.05 10.38
C PHE A 177 -2.12 -43.17 11.37
N GLY A 178 -2.07 -44.44 10.94
CA GLY A 178 -2.20 -45.59 11.81
C GLY A 178 -1.06 -45.66 12.83
N ALA A 179 0.18 -45.58 12.38
CA ALA A 179 1.37 -45.60 13.24
C ALA A 179 1.36 -44.46 14.27
N LEU A 180 0.93 -43.25 13.86
CA LEU A 180 0.78 -42.12 14.78
C LEU A 180 -0.37 -42.33 15.77
N SER A 181 -1.50 -42.87 15.33
CA SER A 181 -2.67 -43.15 16.16
C SER A 181 -2.37 -44.21 17.23
N ASP A 182 -1.58 -45.23 16.92
CA ASP A 182 -1.19 -46.29 17.87
C ASP A 182 -0.38 -45.74 19.05
N LYS A 183 0.34 -44.63 18.83
CA LYS A 183 1.06 -43.86 19.85
C LYS A 183 0.22 -42.71 20.45
N GLN A 184 -1.04 -42.58 20.06
CA GLN A 184 -1.95 -41.50 20.47
C GLN A 184 -1.43 -40.08 20.14
N ILE A 185 -0.65 -39.94 19.06
CA ILE A 185 -0.06 -38.67 18.65
C ILE A 185 -1.10 -37.83 17.92
N ASN A 186 -1.31 -36.60 18.38
CA ASN A 186 -2.32 -35.71 17.81
C ASN A 186 -1.75 -34.86 16.67
N VAL A 187 -2.21 -35.13 15.45
CA VAL A 187 -1.86 -34.35 14.26
C VAL A 187 -2.69 -33.07 14.19
N LYS A 188 -2.01 -31.92 14.23
CA LYS A 188 -2.63 -30.59 14.29
C LYS A 188 -2.77 -29.91 12.92
N PHE A 189 -1.97 -30.35 11.96
CA PHE A 189 -1.90 -29.74 10.64
C PHE A 189 -1.47 -30.79 9.62
N ILE A 190 -2.10 -30.81 8.46
CA ILE A 190 -1.75 -31.69 7.35
C ILE A 190 -1.73 -30.84 6.09
N THR A 191 -0.68 -30.98 5.29
CA THR A 191 -0.61 -30.43 3.94
C THR A 191 0.00 -31.44 2.99
N GLN A 192 -0.56 -31.48 1.79
CA GLN A 192 -0.13 -32.41 0.76
C GLN A 192 -0.18 -31.73 -0.60
N ALA A 193 0.99 -31.60 -1.24
CA ALA A 193 1.09 -31.05 -2.58
C ALA A 193 0.84 -32.10 -3.67
N SER A 194 1.22 -33.37 -3.41
CA SER A 194 0.96 -34.50 -4.30
C SER A 194 0.61 -35.73 -3.48
N SER A 195 -0.53 -36.36 -3.82
CA SER A 195 -1.04 -37.57 -3.14
C SER A 195 -0.03 -38.73 -3.10
N GLU A 196 0.98 -38.67 -3.96
CA GLU A 196 1.83 -39.80 -4.35
C GLU A 196 3.32 -39.57 -4.10
N HIS A 197 3.75 -38.37 -3.67
CA HIS A 197 5.17 -38.06 -3.52
C HIS A 197 5.60 -37.61 -2.12
N SER A 198 4.74 -36.88 -1.41
CA SER A 198 5.07 -36.39 -0.07
C SER A 198 3.82 -36.15 0.76
N ILE A 199 3.94 -36.37 2.07
CA ILE A 199 2.94 -36.00 3.06
C ILE A 199 3.65 -35.18 4.13
N CYS A 200 3.15 -33.97 4.36
CA CYS A 200 3.69 -33.07 5.38
C CYS A 200 2.64 -32.85 6.46
N PHE A 201 3.04 -33.01 7.72
CA PHE A 201 2.12 -32.89 8.85
C PHE A 201 2.82 -32.27 10.04
N ALA A 202 2.05 -31.64 10.93
CA ALA A 202 2.59 -30.99 12.11
C ALA A 202 1.97 -31.54 13.39
N ILE A 203 2.82 -31.77 14.39
CA ILE A 203 2.47 -32.31 15.71
C ILE A 203 3.04 -31.42 16.81
N SER A 204 2.75 -31.75 18.08
CA SER A 204 3.45 -31.11 19.20
C SER A 204 4.93 -31.47 19.16
N GLU A 205 5.80 -30.48 19.34
CA GLU A 205 7.25 -30.70 19.31
C GLU A 205 7.72 -31.74 20.34
N PHE A 206 6.98 -31.88 21.45
CA PHE A 206 7.24 -32.88 22.49
C PHE A 206 6.97 -34.34 22.06
N GLU A 207 6.17 -34.56 21.02
CA GLU A 207 5.78 -35.89 20.51
C GLU A 207 6.70 -36.37 19.36
N THR A 208 7.72 -35.57 19.02
CA THR A 208 8.51 -35.76 17.80
C THR A 208 9.30 -37.06 17.76
N GLU A 209 9.92 -37.45 18.88
CA GLU A 209 10.74 -38.67 18.92
C GLU A 209 9.86 -39.93 18.83
N ASP A 210 8.72 -39.96 19.54
CA ASP A 210 7.75 -41.05 19.47
C ASP A 210 7.14 -41.18 18.05
N ALA A 211 6.86 -40.04 17.41
CA ALA A 211 6.37 -40.01 16.03
C ALA A 211 7.41 -40.59 15.06
N LYS A 212 8.68 -40.20 15.22
CA LYS A 212 9.76 -40.69 14.38
C LYS A 212 9.92 -42.20 14.51
N GLU A 213 10.00 -42.71 15.74
CA GLU A 213 10.15 -44.14 15.99
C GLU A 213 8.98 -44.94 15.37
N ALA A 214 7.74 -44.48 15.58
CA ALA A 214 6.55 -45.18 15.07
C ALA A 214 6.51 -45.21 13.54
N VAL A 215 6.78 -44.08 12.89
CA VAL A 215 6.71 -43.96 11.43
C VAL A 215 7.88 -44.68 10.75
N GLU A 216 9.11 -44.51 11.23
CA GLU A 216 10.27 -45.20 10.63
C GLU A 216 10.18 -46.72 10.80
N LYS A 217 9.60 -47.21 11.90
CA LYS A 217 9.31 -48.64 12.08
C LYS A 217 8.23 -49.14 11.11
N GLU A 218 7.16 -48.38 10.92
CA GLU A 218 6.08 -48.76 9.99
C GLU A 218 6.57 -48.82 8.53
N PHE A 219 7.54 -47.98 8.15
CA PHE A 219 8.10 -47.90 6.79
C PHE A 219 9.53 -48.45 6.67
N GLU A 220 9.98 -49.27 7.63
CA GLU A 220 11.37 -49.75 7.72
C GLU A 220 11.83 -50.43 6.42
N TYR A 221 10.97 -51.27 5.83
CA TYR A 221 11.27 -51.98 4.58
C TYR A 221 11.42 -51.01 3.40
N GLU A 222 10.53 -50.04 3.26
CA GLU A 222 10.60 -49.05 2.19
C GLU A 222 11.80 -48.12 2.34
N ILE A 223 12.15 -47.74 3.56
CA ILE A 223 13.33 -46.92 3.86
C ILE A 223 14.61 -47.68 3.52
N PHE A 224 14.71 -48.96 3.94
CA PHE A 224 15.86 -49.80 3.62
C PHE A 224 16.04 -50.02 2.10
N GLN A 225 14.93 -50.09 1.35
CA GLN A 225 14.96 -50.22 -0.11
C GLN A 225 15.13 -48.88 -0.84
N HIS A 226 15.37 -47.77 -0.13
CA HIS A 226 15.46 -46.42 -0.69
C HIS A 226 14.23 -46.02 -1.52
N LYS A 227 13.07 -46.57 -1.16
CA LYS A 227 11.77 -46.23 -1.76
C LYS A 227 11.12 -45.02 -1.08
N ILE A 228 11.35 -44.90 0.22
CA ILE A 228 10.91 -43.79 1.08
C ILE A 228 12.14 -43.25 1.80
N GLU A 229 12.25 -41.94 1.93
CA GLU A 229 13.31 -41.31 2.72
C GLU A 229 12.99 -41.41 4.22
N PRO A 230 14.01 -41.43 5.10
CA PRO A 230 13.79 -41.28 6.54
C PRO A 230 12.98 -40.03 6.87
N LEU A 231 12.24 -40.06 7.98
CA LEU A 231 11.30 -38.99 8.30
C LEU A 231 12.06 -37.68 8.55
N ILE A 232 11.77 -36.67 7.74
CA ILE A 232 12.39 -35.34 7.84
C ILE A 232 11.65 -34.56 8.91
N ILE A 233 12.38 -33.93 9.84
CA ILE A 233 11.82 -33.25 10.99
C ILE A 233 12.40 -31.84 11.09
N GLU A 234 11.51 -30.84 11.13
CA GLU A 234 11.84 -29.45 11.41
C GLU A 234 11.17 -29.02 12.72
N LYS A 235 11.99 -28.60 13.69
CA LYS A 235 11.55 -28.13 15.03
C LYS A 235 11.54 -26.60 15.10
N ASP A 236 11.15 -26.03 16.25
CA ASP A 236 11.07 -24.58 16.49
C ASP A 236 10.11 -23.83 15.55
N LEU A 237 8.97 -24.45 15.24
CA LEU A 237 7.95 -23.87 14.36
C LEU A 237 6.68 -23.49 15.14
N ALA A 238 5.82 -22.73 14.45
CA ALA A 238 4.52 -22.32 14.93
C ALA A 238 3.51 -22.29 13.79
N ILE A 239 2.26 -22.60 14.11
CA ILE A 239 1.13 -22.47 13.18
C ILE A 239 0.47 -21.12 13.44
N ILE A 240 0.25 -20.34 12.39
CA ILE A 240 -0.62 -19.15 12.40
C ILE A 240 -1.86 -19.47 11.60
N ALA A 241 -3.05 -19.22 12.16
CA ALA A 241 -4.32 -19.43 11.50
C ALA A 241 -5.09 -18.11 11.38
N LEU A 242 -5.61 -17.86 10.18
CA LEU A 242 -6.52 -16.76 9.85
C LEU A 242 -7.93 -17.34 9.74
N VAL A 243 -8.88 -16.86 10.52
CA VAL A 243 -10.23 -17.42 10.61
C VAL A 243 -11.31 -16.41 10.22
N GLY A 244 -12.24 -16.83 9.37
CA GLY A 244 -13.40 -16.03 8.96
C GLY A 244 -14.35 -16.77 8.01
N GLU A 245 -15.65 -16.66 8.23
CA GLU A 245 -16.65 -17.47 7.51
C GLU A 245 -16.85 -17.07 6.04
N LYS A 246 -16.60 -15.80 5.70
CA LYS A 246 -16.79 -15.23 4.35
C LYS A 246 -15.52 -15.22 3.49
N MET A 247 -14.46 -15.92 3.91
CA MET A 247 -13.21 -15.93 3.15
C MET A 247 -13.36 -16.60 1.78
N LYS A 248 -14.18 -17.66 1.67
CA LYS A 248 -14.48 -18.34 0.40
C LYS A 248 -15.09 -17.45 -0.68
N SER A 249 -15.87 -16.45 -0.26
CA SER A 249 -16.58 -15.54 -1.18
C SER A 249 -15.81 -14.25 -1.46
N HIS A 250 -14.64 -14.04 -0.84
CA HIS A 250 -13.83 -12.85 -1.01
C HIS A 250 -12.47 -13.19 -1.61
N GLN A 251 -12.35 -12.94 -2.91
CA GLN A 251 -11.12 -13.17 -3.65
C GLN A 251 -9.96 -12.32 -3.10
N GLY A 252 -8.78 -12.92 -3.00
CA GLY A 252 -7.54 -12.22 -2.65
C GLY A 252 -7.13 -12.23 -1.17
N ILE A 253 -7.91 -12.84 -0.27
CA ILE A 253 -7.56 -12.88 1.17
C ILE A 253 -6.31 -13.72 1.43
N SER A 254 -6.21 -14.91 0.83
CA SER A 254 -5.01 -15.75 0.90
C SER A 254 -3.79 -15.02 0.33
N GLY A 255 -3.95 -14.40 -0.84
CA GLY A 255 -2.92 -13.57 -1.47
C GLY A 255 -2.45 -12.41 -0.57
N LYS A 256 -3.38 -11.72 0.10
CA LYS A 256 -3.08 -10.64 1.07
C LYS A 256 -2.29 -11.17 2.26
N MET A 257 -2.71 -12.31 2.84
CA MET A 257 -2.00 -12.95 3.96
C MET A 257 -0.56 -13.31 3.59
N PHE A 258 -0.35 -13.97 2.45
CA PHE A 258 0.98 -14.38 2.01
C PHE A 258 1.86 -13.18 1.63
N SER A 259 1.26 -12.18 0.98
CA SER A 259 1.97 -10.94 0.64
C SER A 259 2.41 -10.19 1.89
N GLU A 260 1.54 -10.04 2.90
CA GLU A 260 1.88 -9.36 4.14
C GLU A 260 3.01 -10.09 4.87
N LEU A 261 2.93 -11.42 5.00
CA LEU A 261 4.01 -12.20 5.61
C LEU A 261 5.33 -12.06 4.85
N GLY A 262 5.29 -12.17 3.51
CA GLY A 262 6.47 -12.00 2.65
C GLY A 262 7.09 -10.61 2.71
N SER A 263 6.28 -9.55 2.63
CA SER A 263 6.72 -8.14 2.77
C SER A 263 7.30 -7.84 4.15
N ASN A 264 6.94 -8.63 5.16
CA ASN A 264 7.51 -8.56 6.50
C ASN A 264 8.64 -9.56 6.73
N ASN A 265 9.21 -10.15 5.67
CA ASN A 265 10.33 -11.09 5.77
C ASN A 265 10.04 -12.28 6.71
N VAL A 266 8.78 -12.74 6.73
CA VAL A 266 8.36 -13.95 7.44
C VAL A 266 8.24 -15.07 6.41
N ASN A 267 9.20 -15.98 6.43
CA ASN A 267 9.19 -17.11 5.51
C ASN A 267 8.13 -18.15 5.91
N ILE A 268 7.35 -18.62 4.93
CA ILE A 268 6.31 -19.63 5.11
C ILE A 268 6.90 -21.01 4.78
N ARG A 269 6.79 -21.96 5.72
CA ARG A 269 7.28 -23.33 5.56
C ARG A 269 6.25 -24.26 4.94
N ALA A 270 5.00 -24.14 5.39
CA ALA A 270 3.90 -24.96 4.92
C ALA A 270 2.60 -24.15 4.93
N ILE A 271 1.65 -24.55 4.09
CA ILE A 271 0.35 -23.89 3.93
C ILE A 271 -0.72 -24.98 3.93
N ALA A 272 -1.80 -24.77 4.68
CA ALA A 272 -3.02 -25.56 4.59
C ALA A 272 -4.22 -24.64 4.43
N GLN A 273 -5.04 -24.94 3.43
CA GLN A 273 -6.29 -24.25 3.16
C GLN A 273 -7.32 -25.28 2.71
N GLY A 274 -8.44 -25.36 3.44
CA GLY A 274 -9.55 -26.26 3.11
C GLY A 274 -10.46 -25.69 2.01
N SER A 275 -11.28 -26.55 1.41
CA SER A 275 -12.25 -26.20 0.35
C SER A 275 -13.42 -25.31 0.80
N THR A 276 -13.59 -25.16 2.12
CA THR A 276 -14.55 -24.23 2.72
C THR A 276 -13.94 -22.85 2.94
N GLU A 277 -12.62 -22.70 2.80
CA GLU A 277 -11.80 -21.49 3.03
C GLU A 277 -12.10 -20.73 4.33
N LYS A 278 -12.75 -21.34 5.33
CA LYS A 278 -13.08 -20.69 6.61
C LYS A 278 -11.87 -20.46 7.50
N ASN A 279 -10.76 -21.11 7.15
CA ASN A 279 -9.48 -21.05 7.82
C ASN A 279 -8.36 -21.17 6.77
N ILE A 280 -7.36 -20.30 6.89
CA ILE A 280 -6.08 -20.40 6.19
C ILE A 280 -5.00 -20.50 7.25
N SER A 281 -4.25 -21.60 7.23
CA SER A 281 -3.20 -21.87 8.21
C SER A 281 -1.84 -21.94 7.53
N VAL A 282 -0.83 -21.36 8.17
CA VAL A 282 0.56 -21.38 7.70
C VAL A 282 1.50 -21.78 8.82
N VAL A 283 2.58 -22.46 8.46
CA VAL A 283 3.67 -22.81 9.39
C VAL A 283 4.82 -21.84 9.18
N ILE A 284 5.30 -21.22 10.26
CA ILE A 284 6.42 -20.27 10.26
C ILE A 284 7.41 -20.61 11.37
N ALA A 285 8.61 -20.04 11.33
CA ALA A 285 9.55 -20.14 12.43
C ALA A 285 8.99 -19.47 13.70
N LYS A 286 9.14 -20.12 14.86
CA LYS A 286 8.61 -19.66 16.16
C LYS A 286 9.06 -18.24 16.52
N GLN A 287 10.31 -17.88 16.23
CA GLN A 287 10.84 -16.53 16.47
C GLN A 287 10.07 -15.41 15.73
N ASN A 288 9.34 -15.74 14.67
CA ASN A 288 8.60 -14.77 13.86
C ASN A 288 7.14 -14.58 14.30
N ILE A 289 6.63 -15.32 15.30
CA ILE A 289 5.21 -15.26 15.72
C ILE A 289 4.76 -13.83 15.98
N LYS A 290 5.49 -13.08 16.82
CA LYS A 290 5.10 -11.74 17.22
C LYS A 290 5.01 -10.80 16.01
N LYS A 291 5.97 -10.89 15.09
CA LYS A 291 6.00 -10.09 13.86
C LYS A 291 4.82 -10.45 12.96
N ALA A 292 4.64 -11.75 12.70
CA ALA A 292 3.55 -12.25 11.86
C ALA A 292 2.17 -11.83 12.38
N LEU A 293 1.91 -12.01 13.67
CA LEU A 293 0.62 -11.65 14.28
C LEU A 293 0.36 -10.14 14.21
N ASN A 294 1.35 -9.29 14.51
CA ASN A 294 1.16 -7.84 14.45
C ASN A 294 0.95 -7.35 13.01
N SER A 295 1.75 -7.84 12.06
CA SER A 295 1.61 -7.48 10.64
C SER A 295 0.27 -7.92 10.07
N LEU A 296 -0.15 -9.17 10.32
CA LEU A 296 -1.45 -9.65 9.89
C LEU A 296 -2.59 -8.91 10.58
N HIS A 297 -2.48 -8.64 11.89
CA HIS A 297 -3.54 -7.93 12.60
C HIS A 297 -3.72 -6.51 12.05
N ALA A 298 -2.63 -5.77 11.81
CA ALA A 298 -2.68 -4.48 11.15
C ALA A 298 -3.29 -4.58 9.75
N ALA A 299 -2.90 -5.58 8.96
CA ALA A 299 -3.40 -5.77 7.60
C ALA A 299 -4.89 -6.14 7.52
N PHE A 300 -5.48 -6.73 8.57
CA PHE A 300 -6.88 -7.22 8.54
C PHE A 300 -7.85 -6.48 9.48
N PHE A 301 -7.38 -5.79 10.53
CA PHE A 301 -8.23 -5.23 11.59
C PHE A 301 -7.99 -3.74 11.92
N GLU A 302 -6.92 -3.15 11.41
CA GLU A 302 -6.75 -1.70 11.46
C GLU A 302 -7.52 -1.08 10.30
N ASN A 303 -8.18 0.06 10.55
CA ASN A 303 -8.74 0.87 9.47
C ASN A 303 -7.59 1.09 8.49
N HIS A 304 -7.80 0.78 7.21
CA HIS A 304 -6.79 0.86 6.16
C HIS A 304 -6.42 2.31 5.84
N ILE A 305 -6.14 3.12 6.86
CA ILE A 305 -5.54 4.43 6.75
C ILE A 305 -4.11 4.19 6.32
N LYS A 306 -3.87 4.26 5.02
CA LYS A 306 -2.52 4.16 4.50
C LYS A 306 -1.76 5.41 4.95
N GLN A 307 -0.70 5.23 5.71
CA GLN A 307 0.18 6.34 6.07
C GLN A 307 1.23 6.54 4.99
N LEU A 308 1.38 7.77 4.49
CA LEU A 308 2.48 8.23 3.66
C LEU A 308 3.41 9.11 4.50
N ASN A 309 4.72 8.89 4.38
CA ASN A 309 5.73 9.68 5.11
C ASN A 309 6.53 10.53 4.11
N LEU A 310 6.38 11.85 4.18
CA LEU A 310 6.97 12.78 3.22
C LEU A 310 8.29 13.36 3.73
N PHE A 311 9.27 13.39 2.83
CA PHE A 311 10.57 14.03 3.01
C PHE A 311 10.75 15.08 1.92
N ILE A 312 10.57 16.34 2.26
CA ILE A 312 10.44 17.45 1.30
C ILE A 312 11.71 18.29 1.31
N VAL A 313 12.33 18.43 0.15
CA VAL A 313 13.43 19.38 -0.10
C VAL A 313 12.89 20.51 -0.97
N GLY A 314 13.10 21.75 -0.53
CA GLY A 314 12.53 22.93 -1.17
C GLY A 314 11.21 23.36 -0.52
N VAL A 315 11.30 24.19 0.51
CA VAL A 315 10.14 24.82 1.16
C VAL A 315 10.03 26.31 0.80
N GLY A 316 10.39 26.64 -0.45
CA GLY A 316 10.25 27.98 -1.05
C GLY A 316 8.79 28.27 -1.43
N ASN A 317 8.57 29.03 -2.51
CA ASN A 317 7.23 29.45 -2.93
C ASN A 317 6.29 28.25 -3.18
N VAL A 318 6.68 27.32 -4.05
CA VAL A 318 5.88 26.11 -4.36
C VAL A 318 5.77 25.18 -3.16
N GLY A 319 6.88 24.92 -2.47
CA GLY A 319 6.90 24.01 -1.32
C GLY A 319 6.06 24.49 -0.14
N ALA A 320 6.03 25.80 0.14
CA ALA A 320 5.16 26.35 1.18
C ALA A 320 3.68 26.14 0.83
N LYS A 321 3.28 26.40 -0.43
CA LYS A 321 1.91 26.16 -0.90
C LYS A 321 1.52 24.68 -0.85
N LEU A 322 2.46 23.77 -1.12
CA LEU A 322 2.25 22.34 -0.96
C LEU A 322 1.93 21.98 0.50
N LEU A 323 2.68 22.52 1.46
CA LEU A 323 2.44 22.29 2.89
C LEU A 323 1.08 22.85 3.34
N ASP A 324 0.70 24.03 2.85
CA ASP A 324 -0.61 24.62 3.11
C ASP A 324 -1.75 23.71 2.58
N GLN A 325 -1.60 23.18 1.36
CA GLN A 325 -2.57 22.26 0.77
C GLN A 325 -2.68 20.93 1.52
N ILE A 326 -1.55 20.35 1.95
CA ILE A 326 -1.53 19.13 2.77
C ILE A 326 -2.27 19.37 4.09
N CYS A 327 -2.01 20.49 4.75
CA CYS A 327 -2.67 20.85 6.01
C CYS A 327 -4.18 21.03 5.81
N GLN A 328 -4.59 21.72 4.74
CA GLN A 328 -6.00 21.97 4.44
C GLN A 328 -6.79 20.68 4.11
N GLN A 329 -6.15 19.71 3.46
CA GLN A 329 -6.80 18.49 2.97
C GLN A 329 -6.69 17.30 3.92
N HIS A 330 -6.02 17.45 5.07
CA HIS A 330 -5.78 16.39 6.04
C HIS A 330 -7.04 15.59 6.40
N ASP A 331 -8.09 16.28 6.86
CA ASP A 331 -9.31 15.62 7.33
C ASP A 331 -10.09 14.95 6.19
N PHE A 332 -10.11 15.57 5.01
CA PHE A 332 -10.73 15.00 3.83
C PHE A 332 -10.03 13.71 3.41
N LEU A 333 -8.69 13.70 3.33
CA LEU A 333 -7.92 12.52 2.97
C LEU A 333 -8.09 11.38 4.00
N LEU A 334 -8.06 11.72 5.29
CA LEU A 334 -8.20 10.75 6.37
C LEU A 334 -9.58 10.09 6.36
N GLN A 335 -10.65 10.88 6.20
CA GLN A 335 -12.02 10.40 6.29
C GLN A 335 -12.57 9.80 4.99
N LYS A 336 -12.21 10.36 3.83
CA LYS A 336 -12.78 9.99 2.53
C LYS A 336 -11.87 9.12 1.67
N GLN A 337 -10.55 9.25 1.82
CA GLN A 337 -9.59 8.46 1.04
C GLN A 337 -8.84 7.43 1.89
N HIS A 338 -9.08 7.38 3.20
CA HIS A 338 -8.32 6.55 4.14
C HIS A 338 -6.81 6.71 3.93
N LEU A 339 -6.36 7.94 3.79
CA LEU A 339 -4.95 8.29 3.55
C LEU A 339 -4.51 9.29 4.61
N ASN A 340 -3.46 8.95 5.36
CA ASN A 340 -2.82 9.87 6.30
C ASN A 340 -1.47 10.32 5.73
N ILE A 341 -1.31 11.62 5.50
CA ILE A 341 -0.07 12.18 4.96
C ILE A 341 0.68 12.87 6.10
N ARG A 342 1.83 12.31 6.48
CA ARG A 342 2.70 12.84 7.52
C ARG A 342 3.93 13.46 6.88
N VAL A 343 4.24 14.72 7.22
CA VAL A 343 5.50 15.36 6.82
C VAL A 343 6.56 15.07 7.88
N THR A 344 7.50 14.18 7.55
CA THR A 344 8.52 13.68 8.49
C THR A 344 9.83 14.48 8.39
N GLY A 345 10.15 15.00 7.21
CA GLY A 345 11.36 15.80 7.01
C GLY A 345 11.15 16.98 6.08
N LEU A 346 11.77 18.11 6.43
CA LEU A 346 11.77 19.34 5.64
C LEU A 346 13.20 19.86 5.48
N SER A 347 13.54 20.39 4.31
CA SER A 347 14.81 21.08 4.09
C SER A 347 14.66 22.30 3.17
N ASN A 348 15.27 23.41 3.57
CA ASN A 348 15.57 24.54 2.68
C ASN A 348 17.08 24.61 2.41
N SER A 349 17.55 25.67 1.74
CA SER A 349 18.97 25.81 1.39
C SER A 349 19.93 25.99 2.58
N LYS A 350 19.42 26.27 3.79
CA LYS A 350 20.22 26.58 4.98
C LYS A 350 20.00 25.59 6.13
N LYS A 351 18.76 25.13 6.33
CA LYS A 351 18.32 24.32 7.47
C LYS A 351 17.51 23.10 7.03
N MET A 352 17.56 22.05 7.83
CA MET A 352 16.72 20.86 7.73
C MET A 352 16.15 20.46 9.09
N LEU A 353 14.94 19.91 9.09
CA LEU A 353 14.20 19.49 10.28
C LEU A 353 13.62 18.09 10.04
N PHE A 354 13.61 17.26 11.08
CA PHE A 354 13.00 15.94 11.07
C PHE A 354 12.17 15.74 12.34
N ASP A 355 11.01 15.13 12.19
CA ASP A 355 10.17 14.64 13.26
C ASP A 355 9.48 13.34 12.82
N GLU A 356 9.77 12.23 13.51
CA GLU A 356 9.21 10.90 13.20
C GLU A 356 7.68 10.86 13.41
N GLU A 357 7.18 11.63 14.38
CA GLU A 357 5.75 11.74 14.65
C GLU A 357 5.03 12.74 13.74
N GLY A 358 5.80 13.55 13.02
CA GLY A 358 5.31 14.49 12.02
C GLY A 358 5.51 15.94 12.45
N ILE A 359 5.94 16.76 11.51
CA ILE A 359 6.19 18.19 11.71
C ILE A 359 4.84 18.93 11.74
N ASP A 360 4.62 19.77 12.76
CA ASP A 360 3.46 20.66 12.83
C ASP A 360 3.46 21.67 11.67
N LEU A 361 2.52 21.48 10.74
CA LEU A 361 2.38 22.30 9.54
C LEU A 361 1.82 23.71 9.81
N ASN A 362 1.30 24.00 11.00
CA ASN A 362 0.89 25.37 11.34
C ASN A 362 2.09 26.25 11.71
N ASN A 363 3.17 25.64 12.23
CA ASN A 363 4.33 26.35 12.79
C ASN A 363 5.67 25.97 12.15
N TRP A 364 5.67 25.17 11.08
CA TRP A 364 6.89 24.59 10.49
C TRP A 364 7.97 25.63 10.15
N LYS A 365 7.60 26.84 9.70
CA LYS A 365 8.55 27.90 9.34
C LYS A 365 9.41 28.31 10.54
N LYS A 366 8.77 28.50 11.69
CA LYS A 366 9.43 28.89 12.93
C LYS A 366 10.30 27.75 13.44
N THR A 367 9.74 26.54 13.52
CA THR A 367 10.47 25.33 13.98
C THR A 367 11.69 25.03 13.13
N LEU A 368 11.58 25.17 11.80
CA LEU A 368 12.72 24.97 10.88
C LEU A 368 13.82 26.00 11.11
N SER A 369 13.47 27.26 11.42
CA SER A 369 14.44 28.33 11.67
C SER A 369 15.13 28.23 13.04
N GLU A 370 14.39 27.85 14.08
CA GLU A 370 14.87 27.85 15.47
C GLU A 370 15.51 26.51 15.89
N SER A 371 14.97 25.38 15.41
CA SER A 371 15.36 24.04 15.83
C SER A 371 15.95 23.18 14.71
N GLY A 372 16.04 23.71 13.48
CA GLY A 372 16.62 23.01 12.35
C GLY A 372 18.15 22.85 12.45
N SER A 373 18.65 21.67 12.10
CA SER A 373 20.08 21.47 11.85
C SER A 373 20.48 22.07 10.50
N ASP A 374 21.77 22.23 10.23
CA ASP A 374 22.23 22.76 8.95
C ASP A 374 21.86 21.83 7.79
N ALA A 375 21.50 22.41 6.64
CA ALA A 375 21.06 21.63 5.48
C ALA A 375 22.24 20.91 4.80
N ASN A 376 22.12 19.59 4.67
CA ASN A 376 23.08 18.76 3.93
C ASN A 376 22.31 17.63 3.24
N LEU A 377 22.45 17.51 1.91
CA LEU A 377 21.69 16.55 1.10
C LEU A 377 22.04 15.09 1.44
N GLU A 378 23.32 14.79 1.63
CA GLU A 378 23.77 13.44 1.98
C GLU A 378 23.27 13.06 3.37
N GLU A 379 23.41 13.95 4.36
CA GLU A 379 22.88 13.70 5.70
C GLU A 379 21.35 13.57 5.71
N PHE A 380 20.65 14.35 4.88
CA PHE A 380 19.20 14.26 4.72
C PHE A 380 18.82 12.87 4.22
N TYR A 381 19.48 12.37 3.17
CA TYR A 381 19.30 11.01 2.66
C TYR A 381 19.64 9.94 3.72
N GLN A 382 20.76 10.06 4.43
CA GLN A 382 21.14 9.11 5.47
C GLN A 382 20.11 9.06 6.62
N LYS A 383 19.51 10.20 6.99
CA LYS A 383 18.41 10.25 7.96
C LYS A 383 17.16 9.56 7.44
N VAL A 384 16.76 9.81 6.18
CA VAL A 384 15.62 9.11 5.54
C VAL A 384 15.84 7.60 5.57
N LYS A 385 17.03 7.15 5.15
CA LYS A 385 17.43 5.75 5.15
C LYS A 385 17.41 5.13 6.55
N ARG A 386 17.90 5.85 7.56
CA ARG A 386 17.92 5.39 8.95
C ARG A 386 16.52 5.25 9.54
N LEU A 387 15.61 6.18 9.22
CA LEU A 387 14.22 6.12 9.67
C LEU A 387 13.47 4.95 9.01
N ASN A 388 13.77 4.65 7.74
CA ASN A 388 13.25 3.49 7.01
C ASN A 388 11.71 3.32 7.14
N LEU A 389 10.99 4.44 7.07
CA LEU A 389 9.53 4.43 7.23
C LEU A 389 8.86 3.79 6.00
N ARG A 390 7.78 3.06 6.22
CA ARG A 390 6.96 2.52 5.12
C ARG A 390 6.33 3.65 4.32
N ASN A 391 6.06 3.39 3.03
CA ASN A 391 5.40 4.34 2.13
C ASN A 391 6.06 5.74 2.14
N SER A 392 7.39 5.75 2.13
CA SER A 392 8.17 6.98 2.13
C SER A 392 8.17 7.61 0.74
N VAL A 393 8.01 8.93 0.70
CA VAL A 393 8.04 9.73 -0.53
C VAL A 393 9.02 10.89 -0.35
N PHE A 394 10.05 10.91 -1.18
CA PHE A 394 10.94 12.04 -1.34
C PHE A 394 10.34 13.04 -2.33
N VAL A 395 10.23 14.31 -1.93
CA VAL A 395 9.63 15.37 -2.73
C VAL A 395 10.67 16.45 -3.02
N ASP A 396 11.00 16.65 -4.29
CA ASP A 396 11.90 17.71 -4.74
C ASP A 396 11.12 18.89 -5.35
N ASN A 397 11.04 19.96 -4.58
CA ASN A 397 10.42 21.23 -4.95
C ASN A 397 11.45 22.31 -5.32
N THR A 398 12.66 21.91 -5.73
CA THR A 398 13.77 22.82 -6.04
C THR A 398 14.04 22.94 -7.55
N ALA A 399 14.87 23.92 -7.90
CA ALA A 399 15.49 24.04 -9.21
C ALA A 399 17.01 23.76 -9.16
N ASN A 400 17.47 23.05 -8.12
CA ASN A 400 18.90 22.81 -7.89
C ASN A 400 19.36 21.57 -8.68
N GLU A 401 20.47 21.69 -9.41
CA GLU A 401 20.99 20.61 -10.27
C GLU A 401 21.55 19.43 -9.47
N LYS A 402 21.98 19.64 -8.22
CA LYS A 402 22.57 18.60 -7.37
C LYS A 402 21.52 17.66 -6.76
N VAL A 403 20.28 18.11 -6.57
CA VAL A 403 19.23 17.31 -5.92
C VAL A 403 18.81 16.10 -6.77
N PRO A 404 18.62 16.22 -8.10
CA PRO A 404 18.40 15.09 -9.00
C PRO A 404 19.45 13.96 -8.93
N GLU A 405 20.70 14.27 -8.60
CA GLU A 405 21.77 13.28 -8.49
C GLU A 405 21.54 12.30 -7.33
N GLU A 406 20.71 12.67 -6.36
CA GLU A 406 20.34 11.86 -5.21
C GLU A 406 19.15 10.91 -5.49
N TYR A 407 18.34 11.17 -6.53
CA TYR A 407 17.15 10.37 -6.83
C TYR A 407 17.42 8.87 -6.99
N PRO A 408 18.52 8.43 -7.64
CA PRO A 408 18.85 7.01 -7.74
C PRO A 408 19.00 6.33 -6.37
N LYS A 409 19.48 7.06 -5.35
CA LYS A 409 19.67 6.52 -4.00
C LYS A 409 18.31 6.25 -3.35
N TYR A 410 17.39 7.22 -3.41
CA TYR A 410 16.02 7.07 -2.92
C TYR A 410 15.27 5.92 -3.60
N LEU A 411 15.30 5.85 -4.93
CA LEU A 411 14.61 4.78 -5.68
C LEU A 411 15.15 3.38 -5.35
N LYS A 412 16.47 3.24 -5.17
CA LYS A 412 17.10 1.95 -4.78
C LYS A 412 16.67 1.49 -3.39
N ASP A 413 16.48 2.42 -2.47
CA ASP A 413 15.98 2.15 -1.12
C ASP A 413 14.44 2.14 -1.06
N SER A 414 13.77 1.97 -2.21
CA SER A 414 12.31 1.85 -2.34
C SER A 414 11.52 3.08 -1.84
N VAL A 415 12.14 4.26 -1.85
CA VAL A 415 11.50 5.55 -1.57
C VAL A 415 10.99 6.15 -2.87
N ALA A 416 9.69 6.46 -2.93
CA ALA A 416 9.10 7.09 -4.10
C ALA A 416 9.68 8.50 -4.30
N VAL A 417 9.80 8.95 -5.54
CA VAL A 417 10.31 10.29 -5.86
C VAL A 417 9.22 11.06 -6.59
N VAL A 418 8.82 12.21 -6.05
CA VAL A 418 7.94 13.19 -6.69
C VAL A 418 8.73 14.47 -6.90
N ALA A 419 8.81 14.96 -8.14
CA ALA A 419 9.69 16.10 -8.44
C ALA A 419 9.03 17.13 -9.37
N CYS A 420 9.21 18.42 -9.06
CA CYS A 420 8.97 19.52 -10.02
C CYS A 420 10.26 20.00 -10.70
N ASN A 421 11.38 19.35 -10.40
CA ASN A 421 12.67 19.65 -10.95
C ASN A 421 12.84 19.01 -12.33
N LYS A 422 12.83 19.85 -13.36
CA LYS A 422 12.91 19.42 -14.76
C LYS A 422 14.25 18.79 -15.13
N ILE A 423 15.32 19.13 -14.40
CA ILE A 423 16.70 18.76 -14.73
C ILE A 423 16.84 17.25 -14.83
N ALA A 424 16.26 16.49 -13.89
CA ALA A 424 16.31 15.03 -13.90
C ALA A 424 15.73 14.40 -15.18
N CYS A 425 14.67 14.99 -15.72
CA CYS A 425 13.95 14.45 -16.87
C CYS A 425 14.49 15.00 -18.21
N SER A 426 15.18 16.15 -18.17
CA SER A 426 15.80 16.79 -19.34
C SER A 426 17.33 16.66 -19.38
N SER A 427 17.94 15.87 -18.50
CA SER A 427 19.39 15.56 -18.53
C SER A 427 19.74 14.58 -19.66
N GLU A 428 20.97 14.11 -19.70
CA GLU A 428 21.41 13.00 -20.56
C GLU A 428 20.42 11.82 -20.53
N MET A 429 20.17 11.22 -21.68
CA MET A 429 19.18 10.14 -21.84
C MET A 429 19.50 8.94 -20.95
N GLU A 430 20.77 8.62 -20.75
CA GLU A 430 21.20 7.52 -19.88
C GLU A 430 20.77 7.72 -18.41
N LYS A 431 20.97 8.94 -17.88
CA LYS A 431 20.57 9.27 -16.50
C LYS A 431 19.05 9.15 -16.33
N TYR A 432 18.28 9.69 -17.28
CA TYR A 432 16.82 9.58 -17.27
C TYR A 432 16.34 8.12 -17.38
N GLN A 433 16.90 7.33 -18.31
CA GLN A 433 16.56 5.91 -18.46
C GLN A 433 16.90 5.11 -17.20
N ASN A 434 18.02 5.42 -16.55
CA ASN A 434 18.39 4.80 -15.28
C ASN A 434 17.34 5.09 -14.19
N LEU A 435 16.83 6.32 -14.08
CA LEU A 435 15.74 6.64 -13.13
C LEU A 435 14.47 5.82 -13.42
N LYS A 436 14.06 5.73 -14.70
CA LYS A 436 12.89 4.90 -15.09
C LYS A 436 13.12 3.41 -14.81
N TYR A 437 14.34 2.91 -15.03
CA TYR A 437 14.72 1.54 -14.71
C TYR A 437 14.67 1.26 -13.20
N LEU A 438 15.28 2.11 -12.39
CA LEU A 438 15.29 1.98 -10.93
C LEU A 438 13.87 2.02 -10.36
N SER A 439 13.05 2.95 -10.85
CA SER A 439 11.63 3.04 -10.46
C SER A 439 10.88 1.72 -10.69
N ARG A 440 11.06 1.08 -11.85
CA ARG A 440 10.44 -0.22 -12.16
C ARG A 440 11.03 -1.38 -11.34
N LYS A 441 12.37 -1.42 -11.21
CA LYS A 441 13.10 -2.50 -10.52
C LYS A 441 12.74 -2.59 -9.04
N TYR A 442 12.69 -1.45 -8.35
CA TYR A 442 12.45 -1.37 -6.92
C TYR A 442 10.99 -1.07 -6.57
N ARG A 443 10.10 -1.02 -7.58
CA ARG A 443 8.67 -0.69 -7.43
C ARG A 443 8.43 0.65 -6.69
N ALA A 444 9.37 1.59 -6.81
CA ALA A 444 9.27 2.93 -6.25
C ALA A 444 8.84 3.91 -7.35
N PRO A 445 7.65 4.54 -7.26
CA PRO A 445 7.20 5.49 -8.28
C PRO A 445 8.15 6.66 -8.44
N PHE A 446 8.46 7.02 -9.70
CA PHE A 446 9.08 8.29 -10.06
C PHE A 446 8.06 9.11 -10.84
N LEU A 447 7.51 10.14 -10.19
CA LEU A 447 6.45 11.00 -10.72
C LEU A 447 6.93 12.45 -10.83
N PHE A 448 6.51 13.13 -11.88
CA PHE A 448 7.00 14.47 -12.21
C PHE A 448 6.01 15.23 -13.10
N GLU A 449 4.71 15.09 -12.83
CA GLU A 449 3.64 15.69 -13.64
C GLU A 449 3.90 17.18 -13.91
N THR A 450 4.37 17.86 -12.86
CA THR A 450 4.55 19.31 -12.86
C THR A 450 5.72 19.83 -13.69
N ASN A 451 6.56 18.93 -14.21
CA ASN A 451 7.63 19.31 -15.11
C ASN A 451 7.12 19.93 -16.42
N VAL A 452 5.90 19.58 -16.86
CA VAL A 452 5.27 20.16 -18.05
C VAL A 452 3.84 20.57 -17.73
N GLY A 453 3.58 21.89 -17.75
CA GLY A 453 2.22 22.43 -17.56
C GLY A 453 1.74 22.55 -16.12
N ALA A 454 2.65 22.58 -15.13
CA ALA A 454 2.34 22.82 -13.73
C ALA A 454 1.33 21.81 -13.17
N GLY A 455 0.06 22.19 -12.97
CA GLY A 455 -0.97 21.29 -12.43
C GLY A 455 -1.78 20.55 -13.51
N LEU A 456 -1.51 20.80 -14.80
CA LEU A 456 -2.24 20.16 -15.88
C LEU A 456 -1.84 18.68 -16.01
N PRO A 457 -2.79 17.76 -16.26
CA PRO A 457 -2.52 16.34 -16.38
C PRO A 457 -1.95 15.98 -17.77
N ILE A 458 -0.83 16.57 -18.16
CA ILE A 458 -0.23 16.39 -19.48
C ILE A 458 0.55 15.08 -19.56
N ILE A 459 1.45 14.84 -18.61
CA ILE A 459 2.35 13.68 -18.62
C ILE A 459 1.57 12.41 -18.30
N ASP A 460 0.67 12.44 -17.32
CA ASP A 460 -0.19 11.30 -16.98
C ASP A 460 -1.10 10.93 -18.16
N THR A 461 -1.72 11.91 -18.83
CA THR A 461 -2.53 11.65 -20.02
C THR A 461 -1.71 11.02 -21.14
N LEU A 462 -0.52 11.56 -21.41
CA LEU A 462 0.41 11.00 -22.38
C LEU A 462 0.79 9.55 -22.04
N ASN A 463 1.14 9.28 -20.78
CA ASN A 463 1.50 7.95 -20.31
C ASN A 463 0.32 6.96 -20.42
N ASN A 464 -0.91 7.41 -20.17
CA ASN A 464 -2.11 6.60 -20.36
C ASN A 464 -2.37 6.26 -21.83
N LEU A 465 -2.16 7.21 -22.76
CA LEU A 465 -2.24 6.95 -24.20
C LEU A 465 -1.24 5.86 -24.61
N ILE A 466 0.04 6.02 -24.26
CA ILE A 466 1.09 5.04 -24.58
C ILE A 466 0.81 3.68 -23.92
N SER A 467 0.45 3.66 -22.63
CA SER A 467 0.19 2.41 -21.90
C SER A 467 -1.02 1.64 -22.46
N SER A 468 -1.99 2.35 -23.04
CA SER A 468 -3.13 1.74 -23.73
C SER A 468 -2.81 1.26 -25.16
N GLY A 469 -1.56 1.36 -25.61
CA GLY A 469 -1.10 0.96 -26.93
C GLY A 469 -1.33 1.99 -28.04
N ASP A 470 -1.56 3.26 -27.72
CA ASP A 470 -1.58 4.34 -28.72
C ASP A 470 -0.14 4.81 -29.05
N THR A 471 0.03 5.49 -30.18
CA THR A 471 1.31 6.02 -30.66
C THR A 471 1.23 7.51 -30.93
N ILE A 472 2.15 8.30 -30.39
CA ILE A 472 2.21 9.74 -30.64
C ILE A 472 2.89 10.01 -31.98
N ASN A 473 2.16 10.65 -32.90
CA ASN A 473 2.66 11.02 -34.23
C ASN A 473 3.23 12.45 -34.23
N GLN A 474 2.54 13.37 -33.55
CA GLN A 474 2.92 14.76 -33.49
C GLN A 474 2.52 15.39 -32.15
N ILE A 475 3.39 16.25 -31.62
CA ILE A 475 3.13 17.07 -30.44
C ILE A 475 3.28 18.53 -30.85
N GLN A 476 2.28 19.35 -30.54
CA GLN A 476 2.41 20.81 -30.63
C GLN A 476 2.08 21.41 -29.28
N ALA A 477 2.86 22.37 -28.83
CA ALA A 477 2.65 22.94 -27.51
C ALA A 477 3.09 24.40 -27.39
N VAL A 478 2.37 25.16 -26.56
CA VAL A 478 2.82 26.46 -26.02
C VAL A 478 2.99 26.25 -24.52
N LEU A 479 4.25 26.31 -24.07
CA LEU A 479 4.66 25.81 -22.75
C LEU A 479 5.34 26.88 -21.86
N SER A 480 5.45 28.12 -22.32
CA SER A 480 6.05 29.23 -21.58
C SER A 480 5.02 30.31 -21.29
N GLY A 481 4.70 30.49 -20.01
CA GLY A 481 3.82 31.55 -19.55
C GLY A 481 4.39 32.94 -19.83
N SER A 482 5.70 33.13 -19.65
CA SER A 482 6.40 34.40 -19.86
C SER A 482 6.39 34.82 -21.33
N LEU A 483 6.74 33.90 -22.24
CA LEU A 483 6.69 34.17 -23.68
C LEU A 483 5.25 34.40 -24.17
N ASN A 484 4.29 33.64 -23.63
CA ASN A 484 2.89 33.84 -23.99
C ASN A 484 2.38 35.21 -23.52
N PHE A 485 2.75 35.64 -22.31
CA PHE A 485 2.44 36.99 -21.82
C PHE A 485 3.08 38.07 -22.70
N ILE A 486 4.37 37.94 -23.03
CA ILE A 486 5.08 38.95 -23.82
C ILE A 486 4.46 39.09 -25.22
N PHE A 487 4.23 38.00 -25.94
CA PHE A 487 3.66 38.08 -27.29
C PHE A 487 2.16 38.38 -27.32
N ASN A 488 1.44 38.24 -26.19
CA ASN A 488 0.06 38.67 -26.07
C ASN A 488 -0.06 40.18 -25.85
N ASN A 489 0.89 40.80 -25.15
CA ASN A 489 0.87 42.23 -24.85
C ASN A 489 1.75 43.06 -25.81
N PHE A 490 2.47 42.42 -26.74
CA PHE A 490 3.21 43.10 -27.79
C PHE A 490 2.27 43.51 -28.93
N ASP A 491 1.83 44.78 -28.88
CA ASP A 491 0.85 45.38 -29.79
C ASP A 491 1.36 46.68 -30.45
N LYS A 492 0.46 47.48 -31.02
CA LYS A 492 0.81 48.75 -31.71
C LYS A 492 1.24 49.85 -30.74
N ASP A 493 0.78 49.76 -29.50
CA ASP A 493 0.93 50.82 -28.50
C ASP A 493 2.13 50.53 -27.57
N HIS A 494 2.59 49.27 -27.50
CA HIS A 494 3.69 48.84 -26.65
C HIS A 494 4.81 48.18 -27.46
N SER A 495 6.01 48.73 -27.34
CA SER A 495 7.21 48.13 -27.96
C SER A 495 7.62 46.82 -27.27
N PHE A 496 8.35 45.95 -27.98
CA PHE A 496 8.84 44.69 -27.42
C PHE A 496 9.68 44.90 -26.15
N TYR A 497 10.49 45.96 -26.11
CA TYR A 497 11.27 46.35 -24.94
C TYR A 497 10.37 46.68 -23.73
N GLU A 498 9.31 47.47 -23.93
CA GLU A 498 8.40 47.88 -22.85
C GLU A 498 7.66 46.67 -22.27
N VAL A 499 7.22 45.74 -23.12
CA VAL A 499 6.53 44.54 -22.67
C VAL A 499 7.46 43.59 -21.93
N VAL A 500 8.70 43.39 -22.39
CA VAL A 500 9.69 42.59 -21.66
C VAL A 500 10.01 43.22 -20.30
N LYS A 501 10.15 44.55 -20.25
CA LYS A 501 10.35 45.29 -19.00
C LYS A 501 9.16 45.14 -18.05
N GLN A 502 7.94 45.27 -18.57
CA GLN A 502 6.71 45.08 -17.80
C GLN A 502 6.61 43.66 -17.25
N ALA A 503 6.89 42.65 -18.08
CA ALA A 503 6.91 41.25 -17.65
C ALA A 503 7.90 41.02 -16.50
N GLY A 504 9.07 41.68 -16.52
CA GLY A 504 10.01 41.66 -15.39
C GLY A 504 9.49 42.34 -14.13
N VAL A 505 8.84 43.49 -14.25
CA VAL A 505 8.23 44.22 -13.11
C VAL A 505 7.09 43.43 -12.47
N GLU A 506 6.26 42.77 -13.28
CA GLU A 506 5.15 41.94 -12.83
C GLU A 506 5.60 40.54 -12.37
N GLY A 507 6.90 40.23 -12.46
CA GLY A 507 7.48 38.97 -12.00
C GLY A 507 7.15 37.76 -12.88
N PHE A 508 6.84 37.99 -14.16
CA PHE A 508 6.62 36.93 -15.15
C PHE A 508 7.91 36.41 -15.78
N THR A 509 9.00 37.17 -15.77
CA THR A 509 10.33 36.70 -16.19
C THR A 509 11.23 36.47 -14.99
N GLU A 510 12.25 35.63 -15.16
CA GLU A 510 13.38 35.54 -14.26
C GLU A 510 14.12 36.90 -14.16
N PRO A 511 14.95 37.13 -13.11
CA PRO A 511 15.74 38.35 -12.97
C PRO A 511 16.61 38.66 -14.19
N ASP A 512 17.03 37.62 -14.91
CA ASP A 512 17.60 37.71 -16.24
C ASP A 512 16.59 37.22 -17.28
N PRO A 513 15.92 38.12 -18.02
CA PRO A 513 14.88 37.76 -18.99
C PRO A 513 15.43 36.92 -20.16
N ARG A 514 16.75 36.88 -20.38
CA ARG A 514 17.36 36.02 -21.40
C ARG A 514 17.08 34.54 -21.14
N ILE A 515 16.92 34.14 -19.88
CA ILE A 515 16.65 32.74 -19.51
C ILE A 515 15.32 32.28 -20.12
N ASP A 516 14.26 33.08 -19.96
CA ASP A 516 12.94 32.78 -20.54
C ASP A 516 12.92 32.97 -22.06
N LEU A 517 13.54 34.04 -22.55
CA LEU A 517 13.51 34.41 -23.97
C LEU A 517 14.39 33.50 -24.85
N SER A 518 15.35 32.77 -24.27
CA SER A 518 16.20 31.81 -24.97
C SER A 518 15.43 30.62 -25.54
N GLY A 519 14.26 30.30 -24.99
CA GLY A 519 13.48 29.11 -25.35
C GLY A 519 13.99 27.80 -24.77
N VAL A 520 15.09 27.79 -24.01
CA VAL A 520 15.69 26.57 -23.45
C VAL A 520 14.73 25.85 -22.50
N ASP A 521 13.94 26.57 -21.69
CA ASP A 521 12.91 25.96 -20.84
C ASP A 521 11.84 25.22 -21.66
N VAL A 522 11.41 25.82 -22.77
CA VAL A 522 10.45 25.20 -23.71
C VAL A 522 11.05 23.95 -24.34
N MET A 523 12.34 23.99 -24.72
CA MET A 523 13.08 22.82 -25.22
C MET A 523 13.10 21.68 -24.19
N ARG A 524 13.39 21.99 -22.92
CA ARG A 524 13.38 20.99 -21.84
C ARG A 524 11.99 20.36 -21.68
N LYS A 525 10.92 21.16 -21.73
CA LYS A 525 9.56 20.64 -21.56
C LYS A 525 9.12 19.75 -22.72
N ILE A 526 9.38 20.14 -23.97
CA ILE A 526 9.05 19.28 -25.13
C ILE A 526 9.92 18.02 -25.15
N LEU A 527 11.19 18.10 -24.74
CA LEU A 527 12.07 16.94 -24.60
C LEU A 527 11.46 15.89 -23.64
N ILE A 528 10.93 16.33 -22.50
CA ILE A 528 10.28 15.45 -21.52
C ILE A 528 9.07 14.75 -22.16
N LEU A 529 8.22 15.47 -22.89
CA LEU A 529 7.07 14.87 -23.58
C LEU A 529 7.49 13.87 -24.67
N ILE A 530 8.53 14.18 -25.45
CA ILE A 530 9.07 13.27 -26.48
C ILE A 530 9.61 11.99 -25.83
N ARG A 531 10.29 12.10 -24.68
CA ARG A 531 10.80 10.94 -23.96
C ARG A 531 9.68 10.08 -23.38
N GLU A 532 8.66 10.70 -22.78
CA GLU A 532 7.49 9.98 -22.25
C GLU A 532 6.62 9.38 -23.37
N SER A 533 6.70 9.86 -24.62
CA SER A 533 6.06 9.22 -25.77
C SER A 533 6.79 7.95 -26.27
N GLY A 534 7.92 7.59 -25.63
CA GLY A 534 8.72 6.40 -25.95
C GLY A 534 9.88 6.65 -26.91
N GLN A 535 10.09 7.90 -27.33
CA GLN A 535 11.14 8.27 -28.29
C GLN A 535 12.46 8.59 -27.57
N LYS A 536 13.59 8.35 -28.26
CA LYS A 536 14.92 8.70 -27.75
C LYS A 536 15.37 10.01 -28.38
N MET A 537 15.64 11.01 -27.56
CA MET A 537 16.09 12.33 -28.01
C MET A 537 16.95 12.99 -26.94
N GLU A 538 17.93 13.77 -27.38
CA GLU A 538 18.74 14.65 -26.53
C GLU A 538 18.38 16.12 -26.76
N LEU A 539 18.72 16.98 -25.80
CA LEU A 539 18.38 18.40 -25.86
C LEU A 539 18.99 19.10 -27.09
N TYR A 540 20.19 18.67 -27.50
CA TYR A 540 20.89 19.21 -28.67
C TYR A 540 20.29 18.75 -30.02
N ASP A 541 19.45 17.73 -30.03
CA ASP A 541 18.72 17.29 -31.24
C ASP A 541 17.54 18.23 -31.56
N ILE A 542 17.11 19.04 -30.58
CA ILE A 542 16.00 19.97 -30.72
C ILE A 542 16.51 21.26 -31.37
N ARG A 543 15.98 21.60 -32.55
CA ARG A 543 16.34 22.84 -33.23
C ARG A 543 15.71 24.05 -32.52
N ASN A 544 16.54 24.98 -32.04
CA ASN A 544 16.07 26.25 -31.50
C ASN A 544 16.11 27.34 -32.58
N GLU A 545 14.94 27.73 -33.07
CA GLU A 545 14.75 28.86 -33.99
C GLU A 545 14.54 30.14 -33.17
N SER A 546 15.66 30.69 -32.68
CA SER A 546 15.64 31.93 -31.89
C SER A 546 15.08 33.09 -32.72
N PHE A 547 14.10 33.80 -32.16
CA PHE A 547 13.58 35.05 -32.73
C PHE A 547 14.42 36.26 -32.33
N LEU A 548 15.33 36.11 -31.36
CA LEU A 548 16.23 37.17 -30.91
C LEU A 548 17.39 37.36 -31.90
N PRO A 549 17.72 38.61 -32.28
CA PRO A 549 18.92 38.90 -33.07
C PRO A 549 20.21 38.42 -32.40
N GLU A 550 21.23 38.08 -33.19
CA GLU A 550 22.55 37.68 -32.66
C GLU A 550 23.17 38.73 -31.74
N SER A 551 22.93 40.02 -32.02
CA SER A 551 23.40 41.14 -31.20
C SER A 551 22.74 41.17 -29.82
N SER A 552 21.56 40.59 -29.65
CA SER A 552 20.90 40.43 -28.34
C SER A 552 21.38 39.17 -27.63
N LEU A 553 21.61 38.07 -28.36
CA LEU A 553 22.09 36.80 -27.79
C LEU A 553 23.52 36.88 -27.24
N LYS A 554 24.39 37.70 -27.84
CA LYS A 554 25.82 37.82 -27.49
C LYS A 554 26.11 38.86 -26.38
N THR A 555 25.08 39.42 -25.75
CA THR A 555 25.21 40.40 -24.67
C THR A 555 25.73 39.77 -23.36
N ASN A 556 26.51 40.51 -22.58
CA ASN A 556 27.14 39.99 -21.35
C ASN A 556 26.37 40.37 -20.07
N SER A 557 25.55 41.43 -20.11
CA SER A 557 24.73 41.89 -18.96
C SER A 557 23.25 42.08 -19.31
N VAL A 558 22.41 42.14 -18.28
CA VAL A 558 20.97 42.40 -18.43
C VAL A 558 20.73 43.80 -19.00
N ASP A 559 21.50 44.79 -18.57
CA ASP A 559 21.38 46.16 -19.10
C ASP A 559 21.76 46.25 -20.57
N GLU A 560 22.85 45.58 -20.99
CA GLU A 560 23.24 45.47 -22.40
C GLU A 560 22.18 44.75 -23.23
N PHE A 561 21.57 43.69 -22.68
CA PHE A 561 20.47 42.98 -23.32
C PHE A 561 19.26 43.88 -23.55
N MET A 562 18.84 44.58 -22.49
CA MET A 562 17.69 45.48 -22.53
C MET A 562 17.92 46.65 -23.50
N GLU A 563 19.13 47.18 -23.60
CA GLU A 563 19.47 48.20 -24.59
C GLU A 563 19.53 47.64 -26.02
N SER A 564 20.02 46.41 -26.20
CA SER A 564 19.99 45.70 -27.48
C SER A 564 18.57 45.50 -28.00
N LEU A 565 17.57 45.26 -27.12
CA LEU A 565 16.17 45.17 -27.53
C LEU A 565 15.65 46.49 -28.13
N LYS A 566 16.09 47.64 -27.62
CA LYS A 566 15.75 48.96 -28.20
C LYS A 566 16.43 49.18 -29.54
N GLN A 567 17.72 48.85 -29.64
CA GLN A 567 18.50 49.00 -30.88
C GLN A 567 17.93 48.14 -32.02
N ASN A 568 17.42 46.95 -31.69
CA ASN A 568 16.79 46.05 -32.65
C ASN A 568 15.26 46.20 -32.72
N ALA A 569 14.68 47.33 -32.29
CA ALA A 569 13.22 47.53 -32.29
C ALA A 569 12.59 47.32 -33.69
N SER A 570 13.30 47.68 -34.76
CA SER A 570 12.84 47.48 -36.14
C SER A 570 12.65 46.01 -36.50
N HIS A 571 13.49 45.10 -35.98
CA HIS A 571 13.37 43.65 -36.19
C HIS A 571 12.09 43.10 -35.55
N PHE A 572 11.82 43.45 -34.29
CA PHE A 572 10.62 42.99 -33.58
C PHE A 572 9.34 43.58 -34.20
N GLU A 573 9.39 44.83 -34.64
CA GLU A 573 8.26 45.47 -35.32
C GLU A 573 7.96 44.82 -36.68
N GLN A 574 8.98 44.38 -37.43
CA GLN A 574 8.76 43.60 -38.64
C GLN A 574 8.06 42.26 -38.37
N LEU A 575 8.39 41.57 -37.27
CA LEU A 575 7.69 40.35 -36.87
C LEU A 575 6.20 40.62 -36.57
N ARG A 576 5.91 41.73 -35.86
CA ARG A 576 4.56 42.17 -35.53
C ARG A 576 3.73 42.51 -36.79
N LEU A 577 4.30 43.32 -37.68
CA LEU A 577 3.67 43.73 -38.94
C LEU A 577 3.42 42.53 -39.85
N LYS A 578 4.32 41.54 -39.87
CA LYS A 578 4.12 40.28 -40.60
C LYS A 578 2.90 39.52 -40.06
N ALA A 579 2.76 39.44 -38.74
CA ALA A 579 1.61 38.80 -38.10
C ALA A 579 0.28 39.52 -38.41
N GLU A 580 0.26 40.85 -38.35
CA GLU A 580 -0.93 41.63 -38.73
C GLU A 580 -1.31 41.44 -40.20
N LYS A 581 -0.32 41.46 -41.10
CA LYS A 581 -0.56 41.27 -42.55
C LYS A 581 -1.18 39.91 -42.85
N GLU A 582 -0.76 38.87 -42.14
CA GLU A 582 -1.24 37.49 -42.30
C GLU A 582 -2.46 37.16 -41.42
N ASN A 583 -3.10 38.17 -40.78
CA ASN A 583 -4.22 37.97 -39.84
C ASN A 583 -3.95 36.90 -38.77
N SER A 584 -2.69 36.80 -38.33
CA SER A 584 -2.17 35.76 -37.45
C SER A 584 -1.66 36.36 -36.14
N ARG A 585 -1.47 35.53 -35.12
CA ARG A 585 -0.84 35.91 -33.85
C ARG A 585 0.53 35.26 -33.70
N LEU A 586 1.47 35.96 -33.09
CA LEU A 586 2.80 35.42 -32.77
C LEU A 586 2.70 34.54 -31.52
N LYS A 587 3.12 33.27 -31.64
CA LYS A 587 3.22 32.36 -30.49
C LYS A 587 4.53 31.60 -30.54
N TYR A 588 5.17 31.44 -29.38
CA TYR A 588 6.36 30.60 -29.26
C TYR A 588 5.95 29.15 -29.08
N VAL A 589 6.15 28.33 -30.12
CA VAL A 589 5.62 26.97 -30.23
C VAL A 589 6.76 25.96 -30.15
N ALA A 590 6.52 24.89 -29.40
CA ALA A 590 7.29 23.66 -29.48
C ALA A 590 6.55 22.65 -30.37
N GLU A 591 7.29 22.04 -31.29
CA GLU A 591 6.74 21.07 -32.23
C GLU A 591 7.64 19.84 -32.30
N TYR A 592 7.02 18.66 -32.21
CA TYR A 592 7.63 17.38 -32.51
C TYR A 592 6.82 16.69 -33.61
N LYS A 593 7.47 16.32 -34.71
CA LYS A 593 6.83 15.64 -35.84
C LYS A 593 7.88 14.85 -36.63
N ASP A 594 7.54 13.64 -37.05
CA ASP A 594 8.38 12.79 -37.91
C ASP A 594 9.82 12.60 -37.36
N GLY A 595 9.95 12.41 -36.05
CA GLY A 595 11.24 12.22 -35.38
C GLY A 595 12.07 13.49 -35.18
N LYS A 596 11.58 14.66 -35.61
CA LYS A 596 12.27 15.95 -35.49
C LYS A 596 11.55 16.85 -34.51
N ALA A 597 12.30 17.57 -33.70
CA ALA A 597 11.78 18.55 -32.75
C ALA A 597 12.34 19.93 -33.05
N LYS A 598 11.50 20.96 -32.91
CA LYS A 598 11.91 22.36 -32.99
C LYS A 598 11.12 23.22 -32.00
N VAL A 599 11.72 24.32 -31.59
CA VAL A 599 11.06 25.40 -30.86
C VAL A 599 11.31 26.72 -31.59
N GLY A 600 10.33 27.62 -31.60
CA GLY A 600 10.49 28.90 -32.27
C GLY A 600 9.22 29.73 -32.32
N LEU A 601 9.37 30.97 -32.77
CA LEU A 601 8.24 31.88 -32.96
C LEU A 601 7.50 31.54 -34.26
N GLN A 602 6.20 31.25 -34.15
CA GLN A 602 5.34 30.89 -35.28
C GLN A 602 4.17 31.87 -35.43
N LEU A 603 3.71 32.00 -36.67
CA LEU A 603 2.50 32.73 -37.05
C LEU A 603 1.32 31.78 -36.96
N ILE A 604 0.44 32.05 -36.00
CA ILE A 604 -0.72 31.20 -35.72
C ILE A 604 -1.98 31.83 -36.33
N PRO A 605 -2.69 31.11 -37.22
CA PRO A 605 -3.91 31.61 -37.85
C PRO A 605 -5.12 31.54 -36.89
N LYS A 606 -6.20 32.28 -37.20
CA LYS A 606 -7.39 32.46 -36.34
C LYS A 606 -8.12 31.18 -35.95
N ASP A 607 -8.08 30.18 -36.82
CA ASP A 607 -8.72 28.88 -36.68
C ASP A 607 -7.90 27.90 -35.82
N HIS A 608 -6.62 28.18 -35.58
CA HIS A 608 -5.76 27.31 -34.79
C HIS A 608 -6.02 27.46 -33.27
N PRO A 609 -6.04 26.37 -32.48
CA PRO A 609 -6.28 26.44 -31.03
C PRO A 609 -5.35 27.37 -30.24
N PHE A 610 -4.14 27.61 -30.76
CA PHE A 610 -3.15 28.52 -30.15
C PHE A 610 -3.50 30.01 -30.31
N TYR A 611 -4.42 30.37 -31.21
CA TYR A 611 -4.72 31.78 -31.49
C TYR A 611 -5.36 32.48 -30.28
N ASN A 612 -6.29 31.81 -29.60
CA ASN A 612 -7.04 32.31 -28.44
C ASN A 612 -6.37 31.94 -27.11
N LEU A 613 -5.06 31.78 -27.09
CA LEU A 613 -4.31 31.58 -25.85
C LEU A 613 -4.07 32.94 -25.18
N GLU A 614 -4.78 33.22 -24.11
CA GLU A 614 -4.68 34.47 -23.34
C GLU A 614 -3.91 34.25 -22.02
N GLY A 615 -3.36 35.32 -21.46
CA GLY A 615 -2.64 35.30 -20.18
C GLY A 615 -1.44 34.35 -20.18
N LYS A 616 -1.36 33.50 -19.17
CA LYS A 616 -0.25 32.56 -18.88
C LYS A 616 -0.64 31.09 -19.07
N ASP A 617 -1.67 30.83 -19.86
CA ASP A 617 -2.11 29.47 -20.16
C ASP A 617 -1.05 28.72 -20.95
N ASN A 618 -0.89 27.43 -20.63
CA ASN A 618 -0.20 26.48 -21.47
C ASN A 618 -1.24 25.64 -22.21
N ILE A 619 -0.83 25.13 -23.37
CA ILE A 619 -1.64 24.23 -24.18
C ILE A 619 -0.76 23.18 -24.85
N VAL A 620 -1.25 21.94 -24.89
CA VAL A 620 -0.61 20.82 -25.59
C VAL A 620 -1.65 20.12 -26.45
N LEU A 621 -1.26 19.85 -27.69
CA LEU A 621 -2.01 19.08 -28.68
C LEU A 621 -1.24 17.79 -28.93
N PHE A 622 -1.89 16.65 -28.66
CA PHE A 622 -1.39 15.34 -29.03
C PHE A 622 -2.14 14.84 -30.26
N TYR A 623 -1.41 14.64 -31.36
CA TYR A 623 -1.89 13.90 -32.52
C TYR A 623 -1.36 12.47 -32.42
N THR A 624 -2.26 11.50 -32.44
CA THR A 624 -1.93 10.09 -32.18
C THR A 624 -2.46 9.19 -33.29
N GLY A 625 -2.19 7.88 -33.19
CA GLY A 625 -2.81 6.89 -34.08
C GLY A 625 -4.34 6.85 -33.97
N ARG A 626 -4.89 7.30 -32.84
CA ARG A 626 -6.34 7.39 -32.59
C ARG A 626 -6.89 8.82 -32.79
N TYR A 627 -6.10 9.83 -32.50
CA TYR A 627 -6.44 11.25 -32.63
C TYR A 627 -5.74 11.86 -33.85
N ILE A 628 -6.16 11.47 -35.05
CA ILE A 628 -5.51 11.87 -36.32
C ILE A 628 -6.02 13.23 -36.79
N ASP A 629 -7.35 13.37 -36.97
CA ASP A 629 -7.97 14.59 -37.53
C ASP A 629 -8.19 15.67 -36.48
N GLN A 630 -8.50 15.27 -35.24
CA GLN A 630 -8.71 16.16 -34.10
C GLN A 630 -7.74 15.77 -32.99
N PRO A 631 -6.78 16.63 -32.63
CA PRO A 631 -5.83 16.33 -31.58
C PRO A 631 -6.52 16.31 -30.21
N LEU A 632 -5.97 15.55 -29.28
CA LEU A 632 -6.31 15.69 -27.87
C LEU A 632 -5.70 16.99 -27.33
N ILE A 633 -6.55 17.91 -26.85
CA ILE A 633 -6.16 19.24 -26.38
C ILE A 633 -6.23 19.31 -24.87
N ILE A 634 -5.11 19.68 -24.23
CA ILE A 634 -5.05 19.99 -22.80
C ILE A 634 -4.65 21.45 -22.66
N LYS A 635 -5.50 22.28 -22.04
CA LYS A 635 -5.29 23.72 -21.85
C LYS A 635 -5.60 24.13 -20.41
N GLY A 636 -4.79 25.04 -19.86
CA GLY A 636 -5.10 25.78 -18.64
C GLY A 636 -3.87 26.50 -18.10
N ALA A 637 -3.93 27.00 -16.87
CA ALA A 637 -2.85 27.79 -16.28
C ALA A 637 -1.53 27.00 -16.22
N GLY A 638 -0.52 27.48 -16.94
CA GLY A 638 0.77 26.81 -17.10
C GLY A 638 1.82 27.14 -16.03
N ALA A 639 1.51 28.10 -15.16
CA ALA A 639 2.42 28.61 -14.13
C ALA A 639 1.67 29.20 -12.92
N GLY A 640 2.25 29.05 -11.73
CA GLY A 640 1.75 29.60 -10.48
C GLY A 640 1.99 28.66 -9.31
N ALA A 641 2.42 29.19 -8.17
CA ALA A 641 2.82 28.38 -7.03
C ALA A 641 1.71 27.43 -6.54
N ASP A 642 0.47 27.91 -6.43
CA ASP A 642 -0.67 27.11 -5.97
C ASP A 642 -1.02 25.98 -6.95
N VAL A 643 -0.99 26.25 -8.26
CA VAL A 643 -1.32 25.26 -9.30
C VAL A 643 -0.23 24.20 -9.42
N THR A 644 1.04 24.60 -9.39
CA THR A 644 2.18 23.66 -9.36
C THR A 644 2.15 22.81 -8.09
N ALA A 645 1.93 23.42 -6.91
CA ALA A 645 1.80 22.68 -5.66
C ALA A 645 0.67 21.64 -5.72
N SER A 646 -0.46 21.98 -6.34
CA SER A 646 -1.58 21.05 -6.53
C SER A 646 -1.22 19.86 -7.41
N GLY A 647 -0.43 20.06 -8.47
CA GLY A 647 0.07 18.96 -9.30
C GLY A 647 1.01 18.03 -8.53
N ILE A 648 1.93 18.59 -7.73
CA ILE A 648 2.83 17.81 -6.86
C ILE A 648 2.04 17.04 -5.82
N PHE A 649 1.02 17.68 -5.23
CA PHE A 649 0.15 17.03 -4.25
C PHE A 649 -0.65 15.88 -4.88
N GLY A 650 -1.13 16.06 -6.11
CA GLY A 650 -1.75 14.99 -6.90
C GLY A 650 -0.80 13.79 -7.11
N ASP A 651 0.47 14.05 -7.44
CA ASP A 651 1.49 13.00 -7.53
C ASP A 651 1.72 12.27 -6.21
N ILE A 652 1.79 13.00 -5.09
CA ILE A 652 1.91 12.40 -3.76
C ILE A 652 0.73 11.48 -3.47
N ILE A 653 -0.51 11.93 -3.70
CA ILE A 653 -1.71 11.10 -3.48
C ILE A 653 -1.69 9.86 -4.39
N ARG A 654 -1.25 9.99 -5.65
CA ARG A 654 -1.09 8.84 -6.56
C ARG A 654 -0.11 7.79 -6.04
N THR A 655 0.96 8.18 -5.33
CA THR A 655 1.84 7.20 -4.67
C THR A 655 1.14 6.46 -3.53
N GLY A 656 0.18 7.11 -2.85
CA GLY A 656 -0.66 6.51 -1.81
C GLY A 656 -1.71 5.53 -2.34
N ASN A 657 -2.21 5.71 -3.56
CA ASN A 657 -3.27 4.86 -4.10
C ASN A 657 -2.78 3.66 -4.93
N ARG A 658 -1.47 3.56 -5.17
CA ARG A 658 -0.81 2.37 -5.77
C ARG A 658 -0.38 1.38 -4.69
#